data_AF-A0A812U327-F1
#
_entry.id   AF-A0A812U327-F1
#
_cell.length_a   1.000
_cell.length_b   1.000
_cell.length_c   1.000
_cell.angle_alpha   90.00
_cell.angle_beta   90.00
_cell.angle_gamma   90.00
#
_symmetry.space_group_name_H-M   'P 1'
#
loop_
_entity.id
_entity.type
_entity.pdbx_description
1 polymer ?
#
loop_
_entity_poly.entity_id
_entity_poly.type
_entity_poly.pdbx_seq_one_letter_code
_entity_poly.pdbx_strand_id
1 'polypeptide(L)'
;MGVASFSRVAAECINAFNLESRLAACTQQEGPSKEQDAKKIGRNPDTDSGKEQSGLRSSLQVKAKVRAEIFAALDDEQVQRPQLPRENALINELIKEYFEYNGYYHALSVLLAESGHPEEPQFDRRFLATELRLREDDRSRSHPLIYALVRGGADAGSGPAHEEHTGPVPQQVDSPKTAGSIGTFQGKDSCTSGQLASLDPETTAGQRRSRGQSGLNGLTQVLSAVRPEVGRILESALGNHEISATDAEVLFRTTGAELPALARVADELRAQTVGGEVTYVRNRNINFTNVCVKRCGFCAFSRTGIDHEGYFLPVDEILRRAGEAHALGATEVCIQAGLPPDMDGSLYPTIARALKSEYPSLHIHAFSPEEVLWGAKRSRCSVEEYLLRLQEAGVGSLPGTSAEILDDALRQQVAKGRLSVSQWVEVISTAHRLGLPTTATMMFGFCETPKQLASHFVLLRDIQKRAQAAGQRGFTEFVPLGFVASEAPIWKASESIRVRPGPTGAEVLRAHAVARLMLNPALPGGVRNLQVSWVKEGFRMAQLMLNAGANDLGGTLMNESISTAAGAQYGQLAKPSELRRLVWELGGRSVAERRTTYDIVQRFESPASDSWECLAEAETRAESREAPAKSLEEVADSADTFGSFHRLIASPNFRFREQRKPTSTALGEAIAPSMPGSGARRFFASPAMRVVTYSPSYTMVPSYECFNACTYCNFRSPVTKEGQDWMSDAAARKKLTAPGLATVEEILVMAGEVHPAAPNRAAWVQRAESICLLALEYGFLPHTNIGPLSREEMQRLAAVNASMGLMLEQAAPLPVHRFAPSKQPSIRLDQLRQASWWASARMPTKGWCRWKSSQASLRSSSTSRR
;
A
#
# COMPACT_ATOMS: atom_id res chain seq x y z
N MET A 1 -7.75 18.07 48.06
CA MET A 1 -6.87 19.18 47.61
C MET A 1 -6.23 18.89 46.24
N GLY A 2 -6.99 18.58 45.19
CA GLY A 2 -6.39 18.00 43.97
C GLY A 2 -7.05 18.32 42.63
N VAL A 3 -7.73 19.47 42.49
CA VAL A 3 -8.24 19.93 41.18
C VAL A 3 -7.78 21.37 40.88
N ALA A 4 -7.47 22.18 41.90
CA ALA A 4 -6.98 23.54 41.73
C ALA A 4 -5.50 23.65 41.30
N SER A 5 -4.68 22.60 41.51
CA SER A 5 -3.26 22.60 41.14
C SER A 5 -3.03 22.36 39.65
N PHE A 6 -3.84 21.52 39.00
CA PHE A 6 -3.68 21.17 37.58
C PHE A 6 -4.08 22.33 36.65
N SER A 7 -5.14 23.07 36.99
CA SER A 7 -5.58 24.24 36.22
C SER A 7 -4.58 25.40 36.29
N ARG A 8 -3.82 25.53 37.38
CA ARG A 8 -2.82 26.59 37.55
C ARG A 8 -1.54 26.30 36.76
N VAL A 9 -1.09 25.04 36.73
CA VAL A 9 0.06 24.62 35.90
C VAL A 9 -0.27 24.67 34.41
N ALA A 10 -1.48 24.28 34.01
CA ALA A 10 -1.94 24.39 32.63
C ALA A 10 -2.10 25.86 32.18
N ALA A 11 -2.62 26.75 33.05
CA ALA A 11 -2.75 28.18 32.77
C ALA A 11 -1.39 28.89 32.70
N GLU A 12 -0.41 28.51 33.53
CA GLU A 12 0.96 29.04 33.47
C GLU A 12 1.70 28.55 32.21
N CYS A 13 1.47 27.30 31.77
CA CYS A 13 2.03 26.78 30.52
C CYS A 13 1.41 27.44 29.27
N ILE A 14 0.10 27.72 29.29
CA ILE A 14 -0.60 28.40 28.19
C ILE A 14 -0.22 29.89 28.13
N ASN A 15 -0.02 30.55 29.28
CA ASN A 15 0.47 31.94 29.32
C ASN A 15 1.94 32.05 28.87
N ALA A 16 2.79 31.06 29.16
CA ALA A 16 4.15 31.00 28.64
C ALA A 16 4.20 30.82 27.11
N PHE A 17 3.30 30.01 26.55
CA PHE A 17 3.18 29.81 25.09
C PHE A 17 2.62 31.06 24.37
N ASN A 18 1.71 31.81 25.01
CA ASN A 18 1.14 33.03 24.44
C ASN A 18 2.09 34.24 24.48
N LEU A 19 3.15 34.23 25.30
CA LEU A 19 4.19 35.27 25.30
C LEU A 19 5.10 35.18 24.05
N GLU A 20 5.39 33.96 23.57
CA GLU A 20 6.15 33.73 22.31
C GLU A 20 5.42 34.30 21.08
N SER A 21 4.08 34.24 21.08
CA SER A 21 3.25 34.75 19.98
C SER A 21 3.20 36.28 19.91
N ARG A 22 3.38 36.99 21.04
CA ARG A 22 3.40 38.46 21.09
C ARG A 22 4.77 39.07 20.79
N LEU A 23 5.86 38.35 21.07
CA LEU A 23 7.23 38.80 20.71
C LEU A 23 7.55 38.63 19.22
N ALA A 24 6.94 37.65 18.55
CA ALA A 24 7.06 37.49 17.09
C ALA A 24 6.27 38.55 16.29
N ALA A 25 5.30 39.22 16.91
CA ALA A 25 4.47 40.25 16.26
C ALA A 25 5.08 41.67 16.33
N CYS A 26 6.14 41.90 17.12
CA CYS A 26 6.81 43.21 17.24
C CYS A 26 7.98 43.41 16.27
N THR A 27 8.36 42.42 15.45
CA THR A 27 9.52 42.51 14.53
C THR A 27 9.16 42.67 13.06
N GLN A 28 7.90 42.97 12.73
CA GLN A 28 7.47 43.31 11.37
C GLN A 28 6.69 44.62 11.29
N GLN A 29 7.28 45.71 11.75
CA GLN A 29 6.94 47.05 11.25
C GLN A 29 8.23 47.85 11.13
N GLU A 30 8.77 47.95 9.91
CA GLU A 30 9.23 49.21 9.32
C GLU A 30 9.72 48.96 7.88
N GLY A 31 9.03 49.60 6.93
CA GLY A 31 9.42 49.71 5.52
C GLY A 31 10.28 50.96 5.25
N PRO A 32 10.72 51.19 4.00
CA PRO A 32 12.02 51.76 3.69
C PRO A 32 11.98 53.28 3.43
N SER A 33 13.04 54.02 3.80
CA SER A 33 13.37 55.27 3.10
C SER A 33 14.82 55.74 3.31
N LYS A 34 15.42 56.21 2.20
CA LYS A 34 16.47 57.26 2.08
C LYS A 34 17.95 56.90 2.28
N GLU A 35 18.55 56.61 1.12
CA GLU A 35 19.75 57.26 0.55
C GLU A 35 19.98 58.72 1.04
N GLN A 36 21.15 59.02 1.65
CA GLN A 36 21.97 60.25 1.49
C GLN A 36 23.14 60.34 2.51
N ASP A 37 24.28 60.80 2.00
CA ASP A 37 25.35 61.58 2.65
C ASP A 37 26.38 60.95 3.63
N ALA A 38 27.52 60.60 3.03
CA ALA A 38 28.84 61.23 3.21
C ALA A 38 29.56 61.31 4.60
N LYS A 39 30.70 60.60 4.63
CA LYS A 39 32.08 61.08 4.96
C LYS A 39 32.50 61.45 6.40
N LYS A 40 33.70 60.93 6.75
CA LYS A 40 34.68 61.27 7.82
C LYS A 40 34.33 60.65 9.19
N ILE A 41 35.20 59.96 9.93
CA ILE A 41 36.63 60.16 10.28
C ILE A 41 37.29 58.77 10.51
N GLY A 42 38.63 58.68 10.36
CA GLY A 42 39.41 57.45 10.20
C GLY A 42 39.92 56.71 11.46
N ARG A 43 40.60 55.58 11.17
CA ARG A 43 41.64 54.77 11.89
C ARG A 43 41.63 54.81 13.44
N ASN A 44 41.75 53.70 14.19
CA ASN A 44 42.61 52.51 14.07
C ASN A 44 42.04 51.34 14.95
N PRO A 45 42.54 50.09 14.84
CA PRO A 45 41.89 48.87 15.35
C PRO A 45 42.32 48.48 16.78
N ASP A 46 41.63 47.46 17.29
CA ASP A 46 41.79 46.76 18.58
C ASP A 46 41.17 47.44 19.81
N THR A 47 39.91 47.10 20.09
CA THR A 47 39.49 46.25 21.23
C THR A 47 37.97 46.33 21.43
N ASP A 48 37.42 45.23 21.95
CA ASP A 48 36.14 45.16 22.68
C ASP A 48 34.84 44.89 21.88
N SER A 49 34.51 43.60 21.74
CA SER A 49 33.15 43.13 21.45
C SER A 49 32.66 42.20 22.56
N GLY A 50 32.30 42.77 23.70
CA GLY A 50 31.64 42.06 24.79
C GLY A 50 30.51 42.90 25.38
N LYS A 51 29.27 42.70 24.89
CA LYS A 51 28.05 42.96 25.71
C LYS A 51 26.69 42.44 25.20
N GLU A 52 26.56 41.85 24.02
CA GLU A 52 25.26 41.27 23.57
C GLU A 52 25.09 39.74 23.75
N GLN A 53 26.06 39.04 24.36
CA GLN A 53 25.99 37.58 24.54
C GLN A 53 25.49 37.08 25.91
N SER A 54 25.20 37.95 26.88
CA SER A 54 24.87 37.51 28.25
C SER A 54 23.43 37.02 28.44
N GLY A 55 22.46 37.51 27.66
CA GLY A 55 21.04 37.15 27.80
C GLY A 55 20.67 35.78 27.20
N LEU A 56 21.25 35.40 26.06
CA LEU A 56 20.96 34.08 25.43
C LEU A 56 21.66 32.90 26.13
N ARG A 57 22.81 33.14 26.78
CA ARG A 57 23.56 32.08 27.47
C ARG A 57 22.86 31.59 28.74
N SER A 58 22.13 32.45 29.46
CA SER A 58 21.44 32.04 30.70
C SER A 58 20.25 31.11 30.45
N SER A 59 19.47 31.35 29.39
CA SER A 59 18.34 30.51 28.97
C SER A 59 18.77 29.10 28.52
N LEU A 60 19.88 29.02 27.76
CA LEU A 60 20.47 27.76 27.32
C LEU A 60 21.09 26.97 28.48
N GLN A 61 21.73 27.66 29.44
CA GLN A 61 22.27 27.03 30.64
C GLN A 61 21.18 26.51 31.59
N VAL A 62 20.06 27.23 31.73
CA VAL A 62 18.90 26.74 32.51
C VAL A 62 18.27 25.51 31.85
N LYS A 63 18.09 25.50 30.52
CA LYS A 63 17.59 24.33 29.78
C LYS A 63 18.53 23.11 29.85
N ALA A 64 19.84 23.35 29.83
CA ALA A 64 20.84 22.30 29.96
C ALA A 64 20.88 21.73 31.40
N LYS A 65 20.74 22.59 32.42
CA LYS A 65 20.74 22.19 33.83
C LYS A 65 19.50 21.40 34.22
N VAL A 66 18.31 21.82 33.76
CA VAL A 66 17.06 21.07 33.96
C VAL A 66 17.12 19.71 33.25
N ARG A 67 17.69 19.63 32.04
CA ARG A 67 17.90 18.34 31.36
C ARG A 67 18.89 17.45 32.11
N ALA A 68 20.01 18.01 32.58
CA ALA A 68 21.00 17.26 33.33
C ALA A 68 20.45 16.71 34.66
N GLU A 69 19.60 17.47 35.37
CA GLU A 69 18.92 17.00 36.58
C GLU A 69 17.86 15.93 36.29
N ILE A 70 17.14 16.02 35.16
CA ILE A 70 16.20 14.96 34.73
C ILE A 70 16.93 13.66 34.39
N PHE A 71 18.06 13.73 33.70
CA PHE A 71 18.86 12.53 33.37
C PHE A 71 19.57 11.96 34.60
N ALA A 72 20.07 12.82 35.49
CA ALA A 72 20.62 12.37 36.77
C ALA A 72 19.55 11.68 37.65
N ALA A 73 18.30 12.15 37.62
CA ALA A 73 17.19 11.50 38.33
C ALA A 73 16.71 10.19 37.70
N LEU A 74 17.05 9.92 36.43
CA LEU A 74 16.77 8.65 35.74
C LEU A 74 17.84 7.59 36.02
N ASP A 75 19.08 8.02 36.29
CA ASP A 75 20.23 7.18 36.64
C ASP A 75 20.42 7.00 38.16
N ASP A 76 19.59 7.65 38.98
CA ASP A 76 19.64 7.52 40.43
C ASP A 76 18.94 6.22 40.88
N GLU A 77 19.74 5.22 41.27
CA GLU A 77 19.28 3.92 41.75
C GLU A 77 18.40 4.01 43.02
N GLN A 78 18.34 5.17 43.69
CA GLN A 78 17.51 5.39 44.89
C GLN A 78 16.13 5.99 44.60
N VAL A 79 15.80 6.36 43.35
CA VAL A 79 14.49 6.92 43.00
C VAL A 79 13.49 5.81 42.65
N GLN A 80 12.48 5.66 43.50
CA GLN A 80 11.41 4.69 43.28
C GLN A 80 10.59 5.05 42.03
N ARG A 81 10.75 4.26 40.98
CA ARG A 81 10.10 4.47 39.67
C ARG A 81 8.58 4.34 39.78
N PRO A 82 7.80 5.16 39.06
CA PRO A 82 6.34 5.11 39.12
C PRO A 82 5.81 3.78 38.58
N GLN A 83 4.83 3.18 39.28
CA GLN A 83 4.17 1.97 38.78
C GLN A 83 3.35 2.28 37.53
N LEU A 84 3.47 1.42 36.52
CA LEU A 84 2.66 1.49 35.31
C LEU A 84 1.17 1.33 35.63
N PRO A 85 0.27 2.06 34.95
CA PRO A 85 -1.15 1.78 34.95
C PRO A 85 -1.45 0.33 34.56
N ARG A 86 -2.47 -0.27 35.17
CA ARG A 86 -2.80 -1.70 35.04
C ARG A 86 -3.08 -2.12 33.59
N GLU A 87 -3.68 -1.24 32.80
CA GLU A 87 -3.95 -1.44 31.37
C GLU A 87 -2.66 -1.55 30.55
N ASN A 88 -1.65 -0.74 30.88
CA ASN A 88 -0.36 -0.77 30.19
C ASN A 88 0.43 -2.02 30.56
N ALA A 89 0.33 -2.49 31.81
CA ALA A 89 0.90 -3.77 32.21
C ALA A 89 0.30 -4.94 31.41
N LEU A 90 -1.03 -4.96 31.22
CA LEU A 90 -1.71 -5.97 30.42
C LEU A 90 -1.30 -5.97 28.95
N ILE A 91 -1.21 -4.79 28.34
CA ILE A 91 -0.77 -4.64 26.94
C ILE A 91 0.67 -5.12 26.77
N ASN A 92 1.56 -4.75 27.71
CA ASN A 92 2.95 -5.17 27.66
C ASN A 92 3.09 -6.69 27.74
N GLU A 93 2.37 -7.35 28.66
CA GLU A 93 2.41 -8.81 28.80
C GLU A 93 1.86 -9.54 27.55
N LEU A 94 0.81 -9.02 26.91
CA LEU A 94 0.29 -9.58 25.64
C LEU A 94 1.30 -9.46 24.49
N ILE A 95 2.03 -8.34 24.41
CA ILE A 95 3.05 -8.14 23.39
C ILE A 95 4.27 -9.04 23.66
N LYS A 96 4.66 -9.21 24.93
CA LYS A 96 5.74 -10.12 25.33
C LYS A 96 5.45 -11.55 24.88
N GLU A 97 4.26 -12.07 25.22
CA GLU A 97 3.85 -13.43 24.83
C GLU A 97 3.86 -13.63 23.31
N TYR A 98 3.37 -12.63 22.56
CA TYR A 98 3.37 -12.67 21.10
C TYR A 98 4.80 -12.67 20.53
N PHE A 99 5.72 -11.86 21.07
CA PHE A 99 7.10 -11.83 20.61
C PHE A 99 7.87 -13.08 20.98
N GLU A 100 7.68 -13.64 22.18
CA GLU A 100 8.31 -14.89 22.58
C GLU A 100 7.87 -16.07 21.71
N TYR A 101 6.56 -16.19 21.46
CA TYR A 101 6.02 -17.27 20.63
C TYR A 101 6.53 -17.23 19.18
N ASN A 102 6.73 -16.04 18.62
CA ASN A 102 7.21 -15.86 17.25
C ASN A 102 8.76 -15.77 17.16
N GLY A 103 9.48 -15.91 18.28
CA GLY A 103 10.95 -15.87 18.31
C GLY A 103 11.57 -14.47 18.11
N TYR A 104 10.82 -13.39 18.37
CA TYR A 104 11.27 -12.00 18.19
C TYR A 104 12.04 -11.44 19.39
N TYR A 105 13.03 -12.17 19.89
CA TYR A 105 13.76 -11.86 21.13
C TYR A 105 14.48 -10.49 21.12
N HIS A 106 14.94 -10.02 19.95
CA HIS A 106 15.56 -8.69 19.83
C HIS A 106 14.55 -7.55 19.96
N ALA A 107 13.37 -7.67 19.36
CA ALA A 107 12.31 -6.66 19.50
C ALA A 107 11.76 -6.62 20.94
N LEU A 108 11.69 -7.79 21.58
CA LEU A 108 11.34 -7.94 22.99
C LEU A 108 12.33 -7.20 23.90
N SER A 109 13.64 -7.33 23.68
CA SER A 109 14.67 -6.66 24.48
C SER A 109 14.59 -5.12 24.46
N VAL A 110 14.15 -4.53 23.34
CA VAL A 110 13.96 -3.09 23.19
C VAL A 110 12.67 -2.63 23.87
N LEU A 111 11.58 -3.38 23.68
CA LEU A 111 10.30 -3.11 24.36
C LEU A 111 10.46 -3.16 25.89
N LEU A 112 11.23 -4.12 26.40
CA LEU A 112 11.51 -4.27 27.83
C LEU A 112 12.24 -3.05 28.40
N ALA A 113 13.29 -2.56 27.72
CA ALA A 113 14.06 -1.40 28.14
C ALA A 113 13.24 -0.10 28.18
N GLU A 114 12.29 0.05 27.26
CA GLU A 114 11.44 1.25 27.12
C GLU A 114 10.18 1.20 28.00
N SER A 115 9.84 0.04 28.59
CA SER A 115 8.60 -0.15 29.35
C SER A 115 8.61 0.39 30.78
N GLY A 116 9.78 0.71 31.36
CA GLY A 116 9.88 1.34 32.68
C GLY A 116 9.55 0.46 33.89
N HIS A 117 9.54 -0.88 33.75
CA HIS A 117 9.32 -1.79 34.88
C HIS A 117 10.52 -1.81 35.88
N PRO A 118 10.27 -1.83 37.20
CA PRO A 118 11.33 -1.79 38.21
C PRO A 118 11.99 -3.14 38.54
N GLU A 119 11.31 -4.28 38.37
CA GLU A 119 11.88 -5.63 38.47
C GLU A 119 11.11 -6.57 37.52
N GLU A 120 11.80 -7.61 37.01
CA GLU A 120 11.23 -8.62 36.10
C GLU A 120 10.42 -9.66 36.89
N PRO A 121 9.07 -9.66 36.88
CA PRO A 121 8.36 -10.90 37.09
C PRO A 121 8.56 -11.77 35.84
N GLN A 122 8.91 -13.03 36.07
CA GLN A 122 8.84 -14.08 35.05
C GLN A 122 7.44 -14.05 34.43
N PHE A 123 7.37 -14.10 33.09
CA PHE A 123 6.11 -14.05 32.33
C PHE A 123 5.01 -14.91 32.99
N ASP A 124 3.93 -14.27 33.42
CA ASP A 124 2.82 -14.93 34.10
C ASP A 124 1.58 -14.97 33.18
N ARG A 125 1.47 -16.06 32.44
CA ARG A 125 0.31 -16.34 31.59
C ARG A 125 -1.01 -16.45 32.38
N ARG A 126 -0.96 -16.84 33.66
CA ARG A 126 -2.16 -16.92 34.50
C ARG A 126 -2.70 -15.54 34.85
N PHE A 127 -1.82 -14.55 35.01
CA PHE A 127 -2.23 -13.15 35.17
C PHE A 127 -3.02 -12.67 33.95
N LEU A 128 -2.53 -12.92 32.74
CA LEU A 128 -3.22 -12.57 31.48
C LEU A 128 -4.58 -13.27 31.36
N ALA A 129 -4.63 -14.59 31.58
CA ALA A 129 -5.87 -15.35 31.48
C ALA A 129 -6.93 -14.91 32.51
N THR A 130 -6.49 -14.58 33.73
CA THR A 130 -7.37 -14.14 34.83
C THR A 130 -7.93 -12.74 34.58
N GLU A 131 -7.09 -11.79 34.19
CA GLU A 131 -7.52 -10.40 33.95
C GLU A 131 -8.39 -10.25 32.71
N LEU A 132 -8.08 -10.99 31.65
CA LEU A 132 -8.86 -10.99 30.41
C LEU A 132 -10.09 -11.90 30.49
N ARG A 133 -10.29 -12.62 31.61
CA ARG A 133 -11.37 -13.59 31.83
C ARG A 133 -11.48 -14.64 30.73
N LEU A 134 -10.34 -15.11 30.23
CA LEU A 134 -10.25 -16.11 29.16
C LEU A 134 -10.19 -17.52 29.78
N ARG A 135 -11.02 -18.45 29.32
CA ARG A 135 -10.90 -19.88 29.64
C ARG A 135 -9.90 -20.51 28.68
N GLU A 136 -8.90 -21.20 29.21
CA GLU A 136 -7.90 -21.92 28.41
C GLU A 136 -8.26 -23.40 28.27
N ASP A 137 -8.23 -23.93 27.05
CA ASP A 137 -8.31 -25.35 26.71
C ASP A 137 -6.94 -25.90 26.25
N ASP A 138 -6.86 -27.22 26.01
CA ASP A 138 -5.60 -27.88 25.61
C ASP A 138 -5.05 -27.39 24.26
N ARG A 139 -5.89 -26.83 23.37
CA ARG A 139 -5.46 -26.22 22.10
C ARG A 139 -4.97 -24.79 22.30
N SER A 140 -5.63 -23.98 23.14
CA SER A 140 -5.25 -22.58 23.39
C SER A 140 -3.94 -22.44 24.13
N ARG A 141 -3.53 -23.44 24.93
CA ARG A 141 -2.23 -23.47 25.63
C ARG A 141 -1.01 -23.49 24.70
N SER A 142 -1.20 -23.86 23.43
CA SER A 142 -0.13 -23.91 22.43
C SER A 142 0.01 -22.64 21.58
N HIS A 143 -0.79 -21.59 21.85
CA HIS A 143 -0.80 -20.34 21.08
C HIS A 143 -0.90 -19.11 22.03
N PRO A 144 -0.38 -17.94 21.65
CA PRO A 144 -0.56 -16.67 22.37
C PRO A 144 -2.03 -16.31 22.58
N LEU A 145 -2.36 -15.79 23.76
CA LEU A 145 -3.73 -15.39 24.15
C LEU A 145 -4.24 -14.24 23.29
N ILE A 146 -3.35 -13.41 22.72
CA ILE A 146 -3.73 -12.39 21.74
C ILE A 146 -4.42 -12.99 20.50
N TYR A 147 -4.07 -14.21 20.08
CA TYR A 147 -4.75 -14.88 18.97
C TYR A 147 -6.13 -15.40 19.37
N ALA A 148 -6.33 -15.74 20.65
CA ALA A 148 -7.65 -16.10 21.18
C ALA A 148 -8.58 -14.88 21.22
N LEU A 149 -8.05 -13.70 21.60
CA LEU A 149 -8.77 -12.42 21.56
C LEU A 149 -9.19 -12.03 20.13
N VAL A 150 -8.34 -12.29 19.13
CA VAL A 150 -8.62 -11.99 17.71
C VAL A 150 -9.58 -13.00 17.07
N ARG A 151 -9.63 -14.26 17.55
CA ARG A 151 -10.58 -15.28 17.06
C ARG A 151 -11.99 -15.16 17.65
N GLY A 152 -12.14 -14.53 18.82
CA GLY A 152 -13.43 -14.19 19.42
C GLY A 152 -14.32 -15.38 19.82
N GLY A 153 -14.32 -15.73 21.11
CA GLY A 153 -15.55 -16.10 21.84
C GLY A 153 -16.38 -17.32 21.40
N ALA A 154 -15.87 -18.24 20.58
CA ALA A 154 -16.51 -19.52 20.34
C ALA A 154 -16.12 -20.50 21.46
N ASP A 155 -16.90 -20.48 22.55
CA ASP A 155 -17.07 -21.52 23.61
C ASP A 155 -17.25 -20.93 25.04
N ALA A 156 -17.88 -19.76 25.16
CA ALA A 156 -18.40 -19.31 26.44
C ALA A 156 -19.86 -19.76 26.63
N GLY A 157 -20.06 -21.00 27.11
CA GLY A 157 -21.38 -21.54 27.42
C GLY A 157 -21.42 -22.48 28.63
N SER A 158 -21.97 -21.97 29.74
CA SER A 158 -22.75 -22.65 30.80
C SER A 158 -22.12 -23.71 31.74
N GLY A 159 -22.15 -23.45 33.05
CA GLY A 159 -22.07 -24.47 34.13
C GLY A 159 -21.32 -23.99 35.39
N PRO A 160 -21.86 -24.16 36.62
CA PRO A 160 -21.51 -23.36 37.79
C PRO A 160 -20.20 -23.76 38.49
N ALA A 161 -19.70 -22.84 39.32
CA ALA A 161 -18.54 -23.00 40.18
C ALA A 161 -18.69 -24.18 41.13
N HIS A 162 -17.64 -25.01 41.24
CA HIS A 162 -17.45 -25.91 42.36
C HIS A 162 -16.04 -25.72 42.92
N GLU A 163 -16.01 -25.28 44.18
CA GLU A 163 -14.86 -25.26 45.07
C GLU A 163 -14.37 -26.70 45.30
N GLU A 164 -13.05 -26.91 45.17
CA GLU A 164 -12.41 -28.13 45.65
C GLU A 164 -12.34 -28.08 47.18
N HIS A 165 -13.13 -28.93 47.83
CA HIS A 165 -12.91 -29.32 49.21
C HIS A 165 -12.51 -30.81 49.27
N THR A 166 -11.36 -31.01 49.91
CA THR A 166 -10.71 -32.27 50.23
C THR A 166 -11.54 -33.12 51.19
N GLY A 167 -11.77 -34.40 50.88
CA GLY A 167 -12.29 -35.39 51.84
C GLY A 167 -12.83 -36.68 51.21
N PRO A 168 -12.72 -37.85 51.87
CA PRO A 168 -12.70 -39.16 51.20
C PRO A 168 -14.09 -39.81 51.00
N VAL A 169 -14.10 -40.78 50.07
CA VAL A 169 -15.19 -41.68 49.65
C VAL A 169 -15.88 -42.41 50.83
N PRO A 170 -17.21 -42.62 50.76
CA PRO A 170 -17.75 -43.96 51.02
C PRO A 170 -18.93 -44.43 50.12
N GLN A 171 -18.81 -45.70 49.72
CA GLN A 171 -19.77 -46.81 49.55
C GLN A 171 -21.28 -46.63 49.20
N GLN A 172 -21.68 -47.42 48.19
CA GLN A 172 -22.95 -48.13 47.91
C GLN A 172 -24.18 -47.89 48.79
N VAL A 173 -25.36 -47.67 48.15
CA VAL A 173 -26.65 -48.31 48.50
C VAL A 173 -27.55 -48.49 47.26
N ASP A 174 -28.25 -49.62 47.23
CA ASP A 174 -29.15 -50.23 46.24
C ASP A 174 -30.51 -49.55 45.93
N SER A 175 -30.97 -49.74 44.67
CA SER A 175 -32.32 -50.17 44.19
C SER A 175 -33.60 -49.32 44.49
N PRO A 176 -34.78 -49.61 43.87
CA PRO A 176 -35.11 -50.16 42.54
C PRO A 176 -36.17 -49.33 41.77
N LYS A 177 -36.38 -49.60 40.46
CA LYS A 177 -37.63 -49.28 39.77
C LYS A 177 -38.20 -50.50 39.05
N THR A 178 -39.45 -50.79 39.37
CA THR A 178 -40.28 -51.90 38.94
C THR A 178 -40.99 -51.65 37.61
N ALA A 179 -41.30 -52.80 37.00
CA ALA A 179 -42.00 -53.13 35.77
C ALA A 179 -43.29 -52.35 35.40
N GLY A 180 -43.61 -52.40 34.10
CA GLY A 180 -44.91 -52.05 33.54
C GLY A 180 -44.99 -52.29 32.02
N SER A 181 -45.22 -53.54 31.64
CA SER A 181 -45.60 -54.13 30.34
C SER A 181 -46.87 -53.47 29.69
N ILE A 182 -47.29 -53.59 28.42
CA ILE A 182 -47.53 -54.68 27.45
C ILE A 182 -47.90 -54.01 26.10
N GLY A 183 -47.61 -54.61 24.95
CA GLY A 183 -48.36 -54.31 23.71
C GLY A 183 -47.73 -54.79 22.39
N THR A 184 -47.76 -56.10 22.14
CA THR A 184 -47.38 -56.81 20.91
C THR A 184 -48.35 -56.58 19.73
N PHE A 185 -47.88 -56.62 18.48
CA PHE A 185 -48.44 -57.50 17.43
C PHE A 185 -47.45 -57.75 16.26
N GLN A 186 -47.45 -59.00 15.78
CA GLN A 186 -46.50 -59.66 14.86
C GLN A 186 -47.00 -59.74 13.40
N GLY A 187 -46.10 -60.10 12.48
CA GLY A 187 -46.35 -60.75 11.18
C GLY A 187 -45.38 -60.27 10.10
N LYS A 188 -44.13 -60.74 9.99
CA LYS A 188 -43.56 -62.03 9.54
C LYS A 188 -43.78 -62.39 8.05
N ASP A 189 -42.65 -62.79 7.45
CA ASP A 189 -42.42 -63.61 6.25
C ASP A 189 -42.05 -62.85 4.95
N SER A 190 -41.04 -63.22 4.16
CA SER A 190 -39.85 -64.08 4.28
C SER A 190 -39.06 -63.96 2.95
N CYS A 191 -37.72 -64.09 3.01
CA CYS A 191 -36.77 -64.69 2.03
C CYS A 191 -37.02 -64.58 0.49
N THR A 192 -36.07 -64.31 -0.42
CA THR A 192 -34.62 -64.65 -0.48
C THR A 192 -33.92 -63.93 -1.65
N SER A 193 -32.65 -63.59 -1.42
CA SER A 193 -31.46 -63.60 -2.32
C SER A 193 -31.39 -62.78 -3.62
N GLY A 194 -30.32 -61.97 -3.72
CA GLY A 194 -29.63 -61.68 -4.99
C GLY A 194 -29.06 -60.27 -5.14
N GLN A 195 -27.83 -60.07 -4.67
CA GLN A 195 -27.05 -58.82 -4.65
C GLN A 195 -26.87 -58.13 -6.03
N LEU A 196 -26.94 -56.80 -6.06
CA LEU A 196 -25.80 -55.88 -6.32
C LEU A 196 -26.26 -54.42 -6.19
N ALA A 197 -25.65 -53.71 -5.25
CA ALA A 197 -26.06 -52.39 -4.77
C ALA A 197 -25.67 -51.25 -5.71
N SER A 198 -26.67 -50.46 -6.11
CA SER A 198 -26.54 -49.05 -6.52
C SER A 198 -26.56 -48.16 -5.28
N LEU A 199 -25.56 -47.30 -5.10
CA LEU A 199 -25.57 -46.25 -4.08
C LEU A 199 -26.21 -44.99 -4.68
N ASP A 200 -27.41 -44.66 -4.19
CA ASP A 200 -28.11 -43.41 -4.43
C ASP A 200 -27.52 -42.23 -3.64
N PRO A 201 -27.66 -40.98 -4.12
CA PRO A 201 -27.03 -39.79 -3.57
C PRO A 201 -27.94 -39.09 -2.53
N GLU A 202 -27.89 -39.52 -1.28
CA GLU A 202 -28.47 -38.76 -0.15
C GLU A 202 -27.48 -38.67 1.01
N THR A 203 -26.50 -37.77 0.94
CA THR A 203 -25.68 -37.42 2.11
C THR A 203 -25.12 -35.98 2.11
N THR A 204 -25.62 -35.10 1.24
CA THR A 204 -25.10 -33.72 1.10
C THR A 204 -26.05 -32.63 1.60
N ALA A 205 -27.18 -32.99 2.23
CA ALA A 205 -28.14 -32.02 2.77
C ALA A 205 -27.90 -31.65 4.25
N GLY A 206 -27.24 -32.52 5.03
CA GLY A 206 -27.06 -32.34 6.48
C GLY A 206 -25.99 -31.31 6.88
N GLN A 207 -24.95 -31.12 6.06
CA GLN A 207 -23.82 -30.23 6.39
C GLN A 207 -24.03 -28.76 6.00
N ARG A 208 -25.05 -28.43 5.20
CA ARG A 208 -25.37 -27.03 4.86
C ARG A 208 -26.21 -26.31 5.93
N ARG A 209 -26.94 -27.04 6.79
CA ARG A 209 -27.78 -26.42 7.84
C ARG A 209 -27.01 -26.01 9.10
N SER A 210 -25.90 -26.68 9.44
CA SER A 210 -25.14 -26.38 10.67
C SER A 210 -24.27 -25.11 10.57
N ARG A 211 -23.80 -24.71 9.38
CA ARG A 211 -23.06 -23.44 9.17
C ARG A 211 -23.95 -22.19 9.25
N GLY A 212 -25.24 -22.30 8.94
CA GLY A 212 -26.17 -21.17 9.00
C GLY A 212 -26.47 -20.70 10.43
N GLN A 213 -26.60 -21.64 11.37
CA GLN A 213 -26.92 -21.31 12.77
C GLN A 213 -25.72 -20.76 13.56
N SER A 214 -24.48 -21.20 13.28
CA SER A 214 -23.29 -20.66 13.96
C SER A 214 -22.94 -19.23 13.51
N GLY A 215 -23.19 -18.87 12.25
CA GLY A 215 -22.97 -17.52 11.72
C GLY A 215 -23.99 -16.49 12.23
N LEU A 216 -25.25 -16.89 12.36
CA LEU A 216 -26.32 -16.05 12.92
C LEU A 216 -26.06 -15.70 14.39
N ASN A 217 -25.63 -16.68 15.21
CA ASN A 217 -25.30 -16.43 16.62
C ASN A 217 -24.13 -15.45 16.78
N GLY A 218 -23.10 -15.54 15.92
CA GLY A 218 -21.97 -14.60 15.92
C GLY A 218 -22.38 -13.17 15.52
N LEU A 219 -23.28 -13.03 14.55
CA LEU A 219 -23.80 -11.71 14.13
C LEU A 219 -24.68 -11.09 15.22
N THR A 220 -25.57 -11.86 15.86
CA THR A 220 -26.38 -11.36 16.98
C THR A 220 -25.51 -10.85 18.13
N GLN A 221 -24.43 -11.57 18.46
CA GLN A 221 -23.48 -11.14 19.49
C GLN A 221 -22.76 -9.83 19.09
N VAL A 222 -22.30 -9.72 17.84
CA VAL A 222 -21.66 -8.50 17.31
C VAL A 222 -22.62 -7.30 17.34
N LEU A 223 -23.88 -7.50 16.96
CA LEU A 223 -24.91 -6.45 16.96
C LEU A 223 -25.29 -6.00 18.39
N SER A 224 -25.24 -6.90 19.37
CA SER A 224 -25.50 -6.57 20.77
C SER A 224 -24.37 -5.77 21.44
N ALA A 225 -23.16 -5.80 20.88
CA ALA A 225 -21.97 -5.17 21.43
C ALA A 225 -21.75 -3.70 20.97
N VAL A 226 -22.60 -3.19 20.08
CA VAL A 226 -22.52 -1.82 19.54
C VAL A 226 -23.63 -0.92 20.10
N ARG A 227 -23.57 0.39 19.84
CA ARG A 227 -24.67 1.29 20.25
C ARG A 227 -26.00 0.79 19.65
N PRO A 228 -27.12 0.80 20.41
CA PRO A 228 -28.40 0.28 19.94
C PRO A 228 -28.88 0.88 18.62
N GLU A 229 -28.57 2.16 18.38
CA GLU A 229 -28.87 2.83 17.11
C GLU A 229 -28.11 2.20 15.94
N VAL A 230 -26.80 1.99 16.08
CA VAL A 230 -25.96 1.35 15.05
C VAL A 230 -26.39 -0.10 14.85
N GLY A 231 -26.62 -0.85 15.94
CA GLY A 231 -27.10 -2.23 15.88
C GLY A 231 -28.39 -2.37 15.08
N ARG A 232 -29.37 -1.47 15.31
CA ARG A 232 -30.64 -1.44 14.58
C ARG A 232 -30.44 -1.15 13.09
N ILE A 233 -29.57 -0.21 12.73
CA ILE A 233 -29.27 0.13 11.33
C ILE A 233 -28.64 -1.08 10.62
N LEU A 234 -27.69 -1.75 11.28
CA LEU A 234 -27.02 -2.93 10.74
C LEU A 234 -27.96 -4.13 10.60
N GLU A 235 -28.84 -4.37 11.58
CA GLU A 235 -29.88 -5.40 11.51
C GLU A 235 -30.88 -5.11 10.39
N SER A 236 -31.29 -3.84 10.23
CA SER A 236 -32.12 -3.38 9.13
C SER A 236 -31.48 -3.69 7.77
N ALA A 237 -30.17 -3.45 7.63
CA ALA A 237 -29.43 -3.75 6.42
C ALA A 237 -29.39 -5.26 6.09
N LEU A 238 -29.18 -6.12 7.11
CA LEU A 238 -29.23 -7.58 6.95
C LEU A 238 -30.64 -8.08 6.57
N GLY A 239 -31.68 -7.39 7.01
CA GLY A 239 -33.06 -7.63 6.58
C GLY A 239 -33.36 -7.17 5.15
N ASN A 240 -32.36 -6.70 4.39
CA ASN A 240 -32.52 -6.08 3.08
C ASN A 240 -33.47 -4.87 3.11
N HIS A 241 -33.45 -4.06 4.17
CA HIS A 241 -34.17 -2.79 4.18
C HIS A 241 -33.30 -1.65 3.68
N GLU A 242 -33.93 -0.65 3.08
CA GLU A 242 -33.24 0.52 2.57
C GLU A 242 -32.69 1.39 3.71
N ILE A 243 -31.39 1.72 3.63
CA ILE A 243 -30.73 2.59 4.60
C ILE A 243 -30.95 4.06 4.21
N SER A 244 -31.39 4.87 5.18
CA SER A 244 -31.64 6.29 4.97
C SER A 244 -30.35 7.12 4.95
N ALA A 245 -30.41 8.36 4.46
CA ALA A 245 -29.27 9.28 4.52
C ALA A 245 -28.82 9.51 5.97
N THR A 246 -29.77 9.68 6.90
CA THR A 246 -29.50 9.89 8.32
C THR A 246 -28.82 8.69 8.96
N ASP A 247 -29.28 7.47 8.64
CA ASP A 247 -28.63 6.25 9.13
C ASP A 247 -27.22 6.10 8.55
N ALA A 248 -27.03 6.41 7.27
CA ALA A 248 -25.70 6.40 6.66
C ALA A 248 -24.75 7.41 7.31
N GLU A 249 -25.24 8.60 7.69
CA GLU A 249 -24.45 9.58 8.46
C GLU A 249 -23.99 9.03 9.81
N VAL A 250 -24.86 8.27 10.50
CA VAL A 250 -24.51 7.58 11.75
C VAL A 250 -23.42 6.54 11.49
N LEU A 251 -23.56 5.73 10.44
CA LEU A 251 -22.57 4.72 10.07
C LEU A 251 -21.21 5.32 9.70
N PHE A 252 -21.18 6.48 9.03
CA PHE A 252 -19.92 7.17 8.72
C PHE A 252 -19.17 7.68 9.96
N ARG A 253 -19.83 7.73 11.12
CA ARG A 253 -19.26 8.16 12.41
C ARG A 253 -18.90 6.98 13.34
N THR A 254 -19.06 5.74 12.91
CA THR A 254 -18.73 4.56 13.74
C THR A 254 -17.25 4.50 14.07
N THR A 255 -16.93 4.15 15.32
CA THR A 255 -15.57 4.00 15.83
C THR A 255 -15.47 2.78 16.76
N GLY A 256 -14.25 2.39 17.15
CA GLY A 256 -14.05 1.28 18.09
C GLY A 256 -14.66 -0.04 17.59
N ALA A 257 -15.39 -0.73 18.48
CA ALA A 257 -16.03 -2.01 18.18
C ALA A 257 -17.12 -1.94 17.08
N GLU A 258 -17.65 -0.76 16.78
CA GLU A 258 -18.67 -0.58 15.74
C GLU A 258 -18.11 -0.75 14.33
N LEU A 259 -16.83 -0.46 14.13
CA LEU A 259 -16.18 -0.54 12.82
C LEU A 259 -16.03 -1.99 12.33
N PRO A 260 -15.49 -2.94 13.13
CA PRO A 260 -15.53 -4.36 12.79
C PRO A 260 -16.94 -4.91 12.61
N ALA A 261 -17.91 -4.45 13.42
CA ALA A 261 -19.30 -4.87 13.28
C ALA A 261 -19.89 -4.45 11.92
N LEU A 262 -19.69 -3.20 11.54
CA LEU A 262 -20.07 -2.66 10.24
C LEU A 262 -19.41 -3.44 9.09
N ALA A 263 -18.11 -3.72 9.17
CA ALA A 263 -17.39 -4.50 8.16
C ALA A 263 -17.99 -5.91 8.01
N ARG A 264 -18.22 -6.61 9.13
CA ARG A 264 -18.75 -7.97 9.15
C ARG A 264 -20.16 -8.04 8.56
N VAL A 265 -21.00 -7.07 8.88
CA VAL A 265 -22.37 -6.96 8.34
C VAL A 265 -22.36 -6.66 6.85
N ALA A 266 -21.49 -5.75 6.39
CA ALA A 266 -21.34 -5.49 4.96
C ALA A 266 -20.84 -6.72 4.20
N ASP A 267 -19.92 -7.50 4.79
CA ASP A 267 -19.43 -8.73 4.18
C ASP A 267 -20.46 -9.84 4.14
N GLU A 268 -21.24 -9.99 5.21
CA GLU A 268 -22.38 -10.90 5.25
C GLU A 268 -23.40 -10.54 4.17
N LEU A 269 -23.76 -9.26 4.06
CA LEU A 269 -24.68 -8.78 3.04
C LEU A 269 -24.13 -9.03 1.63
N ARG A 270 -22.83 -8.82 1.41
CA ARG A 270 -22.16 -9.15 0.14
C ARG A 270 -22.28 -10.65 -0.16
N ALA A 271 -22.02 -11.52 0.81
CA ALA A 271 -22.14 -12.96 0.62
C ALA A 271 -23.58 -13.38 0.26
N GLN A 272 -24.60 -12.78 0.89
CA GLN A 272 -26.01 -13.06 0.61
C GLN A 272 -26.47 -12.57 -0.77
N THR A 273 -25.94 -11.44 -1.23
CA THR A 273 -26.48 -10.72 -2.41
C THR A 273 -25.70 -10.95 -3.69
N VAL A 274 -24.38 -11.15 -3.60
CA VAL A 274 -23.50 -11.34 -4.76
C VAL A 274 -22.59 -12.56 -4.67
N GLY A 275 -22.54 -13.22 -3.51
CA GLY A 275 -21.80 -14.46 -3.31
C GLY A 275 -20.30 -14.30 -3.01
N GLY A 276 -19.56 -15.39 -3.21
CA GLY A 276 -18.14 -15.52 -2.86
C GLY A 276 -17.15 -15.10 -3.95
N GLU A 277 -17.57 -15.04 -5.21
CA GLU A 277 -16.69 -14.76 -6.36
C GLU A 277 -16.10 -13.34 -6.28
N VAL A 278 -14.80 -13.20 -6.54
CA VAL A 278 -14.12 -11.92 -6.74
C VAL A 278 -13.81 -11.77 -8.23
N THR A 279 -14.03 -10.59 -8.80
CA THR A 279 -13.69 -10.35 -10.19
C THR A 279 -12.48 -9.42 -10.36
N TYR A 280 -11.83 -9.50 -11.53
CA TYR A 280 -10.88 -8.51 -12.03
C TYR A 280 -10.94 -8.43 -13.56
N VAL A 281 -10.53 -7.31 -14.15
CA VAL A 281 -10.46 -7.10 -15.61
C VAL A 281 -9.01 -6.89 -16.07
N ARG A 282 -8.64 -7.43 -17.24
CA ARG A 282 -7.39 -7.06 -17.90
C ARG A 282 -7.60 -5.79 -18.72
N ASN A 283 -7.03 -4.68 -18.26
CA ASN A 283 -7.21 -3.39 -18.88
C ASN A 283 -5.93 -2.54 -18.93
N ARG A 284 -6.00 -1.50 -19.77
CA ARG A 284 -4.99 -0.44 -19.87
C ARG A 284 -5.66 0.92 -19.77
N ASN A 285 -5.10 1.79 -18.94
CA ASN A 285 -5.46 3.21 -18.94
C ASN A 285 -4.61 3.94 -19.98
N ILE A 286 -5.26 4.75 -20.81
CA ILE A 286 -4.58 5.63 -21.77
C ILE A 286 -5.06 7.05 -21.52
N ASN A 287 -4.20 7.83 -20.89
CA ASN A 287 -4.40 9.26 -20.79
C ASN A 287 -3.75 9.96 -21.98
N PHE A 288 -4.55 10.45 -22.93
CA PHE A 288 -4.02 11.03 -24.16
C PHE A 288 -3.63 12.51 -24.01
N THR A 289 -4.06 13.20 -22.95
CA THR A 289 -3.51 14.51 -22.59
C THR A 289 -3.73 14.79 -21.12
N ASN A 290 -2.79 15.51 -20.50
CA ASN A 290 -2.94 16.09 -19.18
C ASN A 290 -3.27 17.59 -19.21
N VAL A 291 -3.40 18.19 -20.40
CA VAL A 291 -3.73 19.62 -20.54
C VAL A 291 -5.22 19.83 -20.29
N CYS A 292 -5.54 20.72 -19.35
CA CYS A 292 -6.92 20.93 -18.92
C CYS A 292 -7.23 22.41 -18.68
N VAL A 293 -8.36 22.88 -19.20
CA VAL A 293 -8.88 24.23 -18.90
C VAL A 293 -9.45 24.35 -17.47
N LYS A 294 -9.72 23.22 -16.80
CA LYS A 294 -10.18 23.21 -15.41
C LYS A 294 -8.99 23.24 -14.45
N ARG A 295 -9.20 23.86 -13.30
CA ARG A 295 -8.20 23.97 -12.22
C ARG A 295 -8.75 23.36 -10.93
N CYS A 296 -8.91 22.04 -10.94
CA CYS A 296 -9.37 21.33 -9.75
C CYS A 296 -8.25 21.30 -8.71
N GLY A 297 -8.53 21.75 -7.50
CA GLY A 297 -7.53 21.84 -6.43
C GLY A 297 -6.95 20.49 -6.02
N PHE A 298 -7.72 19.40 -6.11
CA PHE A 298 -7.24 18.05 -5.80
C PHE A 298 -6.49 17.36 -6.96
N CYS A 299 -6.48 17.92 -8.17
CA CYS A 299 -5.96 17.23 -9.35
C CYS A 299 -4.47 17.55 -9.55
N ALA A 300 -3.60 16.61 -9.19
CA ALA A 300 -2.17 16.69 -9.47
C ALA A 300 -1.81 16.43 -10.94
N PHE A 301 -2.73 15.82 -11.70
CA PHE A 301 -2.50 15.41 -13.08
C PHE A 301 -2.61 16.59 -14.07
N SER A 302 -3.53 17.54 -13.84
CA SER A 302 -3.81 18.60 -14.79
C SER A 302 -2.65 19.58 -14.97
N ARG A 303 -2.41 19.98 -16.21
CA ARG A 303 -1.48 21.04 -16.61
C ARG A 303 -2.19 22.09 -17.45
N THR A 304 -1.70 23.32 -17.41
CA THR A 304 -2.11 24.37 -18.32
C THR A 304 -1.47 24.16 -19.69
N GLY A 305 -2.04 24.76 -20.75
CA GLY A 305 -1.49 24.64 -22.10
C GLY A 305 -0.11 25.27 -22.31
N ILE A 306 0.43 25.98 -21.31
CA ILE A 306 1.77 26.59 -21.35
C ILE A 306 2.80 25.82 -20.52
N ASP A 307 2.37 24.90 -19.67
CA ASP A 307 3.27 24.15 -18.79
C ASP A 307 4.16 23.20 -19.60
N HIS A 308 5.43 23.09 -19.22
CA HIS A 308 6.40 22.25 -19.92
C HIS A 308 6.11 20.74 -19.79
N GLU A 309 5.33 20.35 -18.77
CA GLU A 309 4.88 18.97 -18.53
C GLU A 309 3.57 18.64 -19.27
N GLY A 310 3.00 19.60 -20.01
CA GLY A 310 1.78 19.40 -20.79
C GLY A 310 2.04 18.58 -22.06
N TYR A 311 1.32 17.46 -22.23
CA TYR A 311 1.44 16.60 -23.41
C TYR A 311 0.10 16.35 -24.12
N PHE A 312 0.18 15.93 -25.38
CA PHE A 312 -0.94 15.47 -26.19
C PHE A 312 -0.49 14.31 -27.10
N LEU A 313 -1.13 13.16 -26.97
CA LEU A 313 -0.84 11.98 -27.76
C LEU A 313 -1.62 12.03 -29.08
N PRO A 314 -0.96 11.88 -30.24
CA PRO A 314 -1.67 11.68 -31.51
C PRO A 314 -2.41 10.34 -31.51
N VAL A 315 -3.42 10.21 -32.38
CA VAL A 315 -4.25 8.99 -32.49
C VAL A 315 -3.40 7.75 -32.71
N ASP A 316 -2.35 7.83 -33.54
CA ASP A 316 -1.45 6.68 -33.80
C ASP A 316 -0.73 6.19 -32.54
N GLU A 317 -0.35 7.09 -31.63
CA GLU A 317 0.26 6.71 -30.35
C GLU A 317 -0.78 6.08 -29.40
N ILE A 318 -2.04 6.53 -29.45
CA ILE A 318 -3.14 5.90 -28.72
C ILE A 318 -3.35 4.47 -29.25
N LEU A 319 -3.39 4.28 -30.58
CA LEU A 319 -3.53 2.98 -31.23
C LEU A 319 -2.36 2.06 -30.90
N ARG A 320 -1.12 2.57 -30.92
CA ARG A 320 0.07 1.80 -30.55
C ARG A 320 -0.02 1.27 -29.12
N ARG A 321 -0.42 2.11 -28.16
CA ARG A 321 -0.61 1.71 -26.75
C ARG A 321 -1.77 0.74 -26.57
N ALA A 322 -2.86 0.92 -27.31
CA ALA A 322 -3.98 -0.03 -27.30
C ALA A 322 -3.56 -1.39 -27.88
N GLY A 323 -2.78 -1.41 -28.96
CA GLY A 323 -2.23 -2.61 -29.58
C GLY A 323 -1.30 -3.39 -28.66
N GLU A 324 -0.43 -2.70 -27.92
CA GLU A 324 0.38 -3.33 -26.87
C GLU A 324 -0.48 -4.03 -25.81
N ALA A 325 -1.57 -3.38 -25.36
CA ALA A 325 -2.47 -3.97 -24.36
C ALA A 325 -3.25 -5.15 -24.94
N HIS A 326 -3.75 -5.00 -26.16
CA HIS A 326 -4.47 -6.05 -26.88
C HIS A 326 -3.60 -7.30 -27.07
N ALA A 327 -2.35 -7.12 -27.49
CA ALA A 327 -1.38 -8.21 -27.63
C ALA A 327 -1.08 -8.96 -26.32
N LEU A 328 -1.30 -8.30 -25.17
CA LEU A 328 -1.17 -8.86 -23.82
C LEU A 328 -2.50 -9.41 -23.25
N GLY A 329 -3.54 -9.50 -24.09
CA GLY A 329 -4.84 -10.05 -23.72
C GLY A 329 -5.75 -9.08 -22.97
N ALA A 330 -5.53 -7.77 -23.05
CA ALA A 330 -6.48 -6.80 -22.52
C ALA A 330 -7.84 -6.96 -23.22
N THR A 331 -8.92 -6.87 -22.45
CA THR A 331 -10.30 -6.85 -22.97
C THR A 331 -10.91 -5.45 -22.91
N GLU A 332 -10.23 -4.51 -22.26
CA GLU A 332 -10.68 -3.15 -22.03
C GLU A 332 -9.53 -2.15 -22.22
N VAL A 333 -9.85 -1.01 -22.85
CA VAL A 333 -9.05 0.22 -22.75
C VAL A 333 -9.88 1.31 -22.08
N CYS A 334 -9.32 1.92 -21.04
CA CYS A 334 -9.91 3.06 -20.36
C CYS A 334 -9.29 4.36 -20.88
N ILE A 335 -10.07 5.18 -21.58
CA ILE A 335 -9.58 6.42 -22.20
C ILE A 335 -10.12 7.63 -21.43
N GLN A 336 -9.21 8.46 -20.90
CA GLN A 336 -9.53 9.66 -20.15
C GLN A 336 -8.51 10.77 -20.41
N ALA A 337 -8.89 12.02 -20.26
CA ALA A 337 -7.98 13.13 -20.49
C ALA A 337 -8.30 14.39 -19.68
N GLY A 338 -7.37 15.33 -19.74
CA GLY A 338 -7.67 16.73 -19.53
C GLY A 338 -8.59 17.29 -20.63
N LEU A 339 -9.05 18.51 -20.43
CA LEU A 339 -9.87 19.25 -21.39
C LEU A 339 -9.00 20.30 -22.11
N PRO A 340 -8.30 19.96 -23.19
CA PRO A 340 -7.40 20.91 -23.84
C PRO A 340 -8.18 22.11 -24.40
N PRO A 341 -7.60 23.32 -24.34
CA PRO A 341 -8.17 24.47 -25.04
C PRO A 341 -8.19 24.17 -26.55
N ASP A 342 -9.09 24.83 -27.27
CA ASP A 342 -9.38 24.72 -28.73
C ASP A 342 -9.43 23.30 -29.30
N MET A 343 -9.79 22.33 -28.47
CA MET A 343 -10.06 20.96 -28.91
C MET A 343 -11.20 20.92 -29.93
N ASP A 344 -10.99 20.21 -31.02
CA ASP A 344 -12.06 19.85 -31.94
C ASP A 344 -13.05 18.91 -31.22
N GLY A 345 -14.35 19.22 -31.33
CA GLY A 345 -15.42 18.39 -30.79
C GLY A 345 -15.47 16.99 -31.42
N SER A 346 -14.90 16.80 -32.61
CA SER A 346 -14.84 15.49 -33.28
C SER A 346 -13.74 14.55 -32.74
N LEU A 347 -12.83 15.05 -31.90
CA LEU A 347 -11.65 14.29 -31.47
C LEU A 347 -12.02 13.00 -30.73
N TYR A 348 -12.96 13.04 -29.80
CA TYR A 348 -13.32 11.86 -29.00
C TYR A 348 -13.98 10.75 -29.86
N PRO A 349 -14.98 11.05 -30.72
CA PRO A 349 -15.45 10.08 -31.71
C PRO A 349 -14.36 9.58 -32.65
N THR A 350 -13.41 10.42 -33.06
CA THR A 350 -12.30 10.02 -33.94
C THR A 350 -11.39 8.99 -33.27
N ILE A 351 -11.00 9.22 -32.01
CA ILE A 351 -10.21 8.28 -31.21
C ILE A 351 -10.96 6.96 -31.05
N ALA A 352 -12.24 7.00 -30.67
CA ALA A 352 -13.05 5.81 -30.46
C ALA A 352 -13.19 5.00 -31.75
N ARG A 353 -13.47 5.65 -32.89
CA ARG A 353 -13.61 4.99 -34.20
C ARG A 353 -12.31 4.35 -34.65
N ALA A 354 -11.19 5.03 -34.48
CA ALA A 354 -9.87 4.49 -34.79
C ALA A 354 -9.58 3.23 -33.95
N LEU A 355 -9.79 3.30 -32.63
CA LEU A 355 -9.60 2.14 -31.73
C LEU A 355 -10.52 0.98 -32.11
N LYS A 356 -11.80 1.25 -32.41
CA LYS A 356 -12.77 0.21 -32.73
C LYS A 356 -12.52 -0.43 -34.10
N SER A 357 -12.01 0.35 -35.06
CA SER A 357 -11.61 -0.14 -36.38
C SER A 357 -10.39 -1.05 -36.30
N GLU A 358 -9.36 -0.65 -35.55
CA GLU A 358 -8.10 -1.40 -35.45
C GLU A 358 -8.21 -2.61 -34.51
N TYR A 359 -8.94 -2.46 -33.39
CA TYR A 359 -9.11 -3.51 -32.38
C TYR A 359 -10.58 -3.75 -32.03
N PRO A 360 -11.37 -4.37 -32.92
CA PRO A 360 -12.82 -4.53 -32.74
C PRO A 360 -13.23 -5.28 -31.47
N SER A 361 -12.36 -6.16 -30.95
CA SER A 361 -12.60 -6.95 -29.75
C SER A 361 -12.38 -6.20 -28.44
N LEU A 362 -11.68 -5.05 -28.46
CA LEU A 362 -11.48 -4.24 -27.26
C LEU A 362 -12.77 -3.50 -26.89
N HIS A 363 -13.11 -3.56 -25.60
CA HIS A 363 -14.14 -2.70 -25.04
C HIS A 363 -13.56 -1.30 -24.79
N ILE A 364 -14.21 -0.29 -25.35
CA ILE A 364 -13.81 1.12 -25.16
C ILE A 364 -14.61 1.68 -23.98
N HIS A 365 -13.97 1.76 -22.82
CA HIS A 365 -14.49 2.42 -21.63
C HIS A 365 -13.96 3.86 -21.59
N ALA A 366 -14.69 4.83 -22.12
CA ALA A 366 -14.07 6.11 -22.46
C ALA A 366 -14.93 7.32 -22.09
N PHE A 367 -14.21 8.40 -21.78
CA PHE A 367 -14.69 9.76 -21.58
C PHE A 367 -15.61 9.93 -20.36
N SER A 368 -15.12 10.66 -19.38
CA SER A 368 -15.90 11.07 -18.22
C SER A 368 -17.09 11.97 -18.60
N PRO A 369 -18.09 12.13 -17.72
CA PRO A 369 -19.19 13.08 -17.92
C PRO A 369 -18.75 14.51 -18.23
N GLU A 370 -17.62 14.97 -17.67
CA GLU A 370 -17.05 16.29 -18.00
C GLU A 370 -16.55 16.34 -19.45
N GLU A 371 -15.89 15.28 -19.92
CA GLU A 371 -15.40 15.17 -21.30
C GLU A 371 -16.58 15.09 -22.28
N VAL A 372 -17.59 14.27 -22.00
CA VAL A 372 -18.82 14.21 -22.83
C VAL A 372 -19.45 15.60 -22.95
N LEU A 373 -19.64 16.31 -21.82
CA LEU A 373 -20.21 17.65 -21.83
C LEU A 373 -19.33 18.66 -22.58
N TRP A 374 -18.00 18.56 -22.44
CA TRP A 374 -17.06 19.40 -23.16
C TRP A 374 -17.11 19.15 -24.67
N GLY A 375 -17.12 17.89 -25.09
CA GLY A 375 -17.23 17.47 -26.48
C GLY A 375 -18.54 17.89 -27.13
N ALA A 376 -19.66 17.76 -26.43
CA ALA A 376 -20.97 18.23 -26.87
C ALA A 376 -20.97 19.76 -27.09
N LYS A 377 -20.44 20.52 -26.13
CA LYS A 377 -20.29 21.98 -26.24
C LYS A 377 -19.38 22.38 -27.41
N ARG A 378 -18.27 21.69 -27.58
CA ARG A 378 -17.33 21.92 -28.69
C ARG A 378 -17.96 21.61 -30.05
N SER A 379 -18.80 20.60 -30.11
CA SER A 379 -19.55 20.19 -31.30
C SER A 379 -20.84 20.97 -31.53
N ARG A 380 -21.20 21.87 -30.60
CA ARG A 380 -22.45 22.66 -30.59
C ARG A 380 -23.69 21.78 -30.75
N CYS A 381 -23.72 20.64 -30.06
CA CYS A 381 -24.85 19.71 -30.04
C CYS A 381 -25.29 19.41 -28.60
N SER A 382 -26.43 18.74 -28.46
CA SER A 382 -26.89 18.23 -27.16
C SER A 382 -25.99 17.10 -26.64
N VAL A 383 -26.10 16.83 -25.34
CA VAL A 383 -25.43 15.67 -24.70
C VAL A 383 -25.89 14.36 -25.32
N GLU A 384 -27.18 14.24 -25.62
CA GLU A 384 -27.78 13.04 -26.23
C GLU A 384 -27.21 12.77 -27.63
N GLU A 385 -27.21 13.78 -28.51
CA GLU A 385 -26.61 13.65 -29.85
C GLU A 385 -25.12 13.30 -29.79
N TYR A 386 -24.39 13.88 -28.82
CA TYR A 386 -22.97 13.58 -28.68
C TYR A 386 -22.71 12.16 -28.16
N LEU A 387 -23.51 11.68 -27.21
CA LEU A 387 -23.44 10.31 -26.71
C LEU A 387 -23.77 9.28 -27.81
N LEU A 388 -24.77 9.56 -28.65
CA LEU A 388 -25.08 8.74 -29.82
C LEU A 388 -23.87 8.66 -30.77
N ARG A 389 -23.22 9.79 -31.07
CA ARG A 389 -21.99 9.80 -31.89
C ARG A 389 -20.84 9.00 -31.28
N LEU A 390 -20.68 9.04 -29.95
CA LEU A 390 -19.68 8.24 -29.24
C LEU A 390 -20.01 6.73 -29.32
N GLN A 391 -21.28 6.37 -29.13
CA GLN A 391 -21.75 4.99 -29.24
C GLN A 391 -21.55 4.45 -30.66
N GLU A 392 -21.94 5.22 -31.69
CA GLU A 392 -21.70 4.91 -33.10
C GLU A 392 -20.21 4.76 -33.43
N ALA A 393 -19.35 5.57 -32.79
CA ALA A 393 -17.91 5.46 -32.92
C ALA A 393 -17.30 4.24 -32.18
N GLY A 394 -18.09 3.51 -31.39
CA GLY A 394 -17.67 2.27 -30.73
C GLY A 394 -17.42 2.38 -29.22
N VAL A 395 -17.76 3.49 -28.57
CA VAL A 395 -17.72 3.59 -27.10
C VAL A 395 -18.75 2.63 -26.50
N GLY A 396 -18.29 1.73 -25.64
CA GLY A 396 -19.12 0.67 -25.05
C GLY A 396 -19.62 0.96 -23.64
N SER A 397 -18.96 1.85 -22.89
CA SER A 397 -19.41 2.34 -21.59
C SER A 397 -18.67 3.62 -21.19
N LEU A 398 -19.23 4.38 -20.23
CA LEU A 398 -18.60 5.60 -19.72
C LEU A 398 -18.03 5.41 -18.29
N PRO A 399 -16.81 5.90 -18.01
CA PRO A 399 -16.31 5.99 -16.63
C PRO A 399 -17.13 7.01 -15.85
N GLY A 400 -17.58 6.63 -14.65
CA GLY A 400 -18.30 7.48 -13.70
C GLY A 400 -17.43 8.52 -12.98
N THR A 401 -16.28 8.87 -13.53
CA THR A 401 -15.37 9.87 -12.96
C THR A 401 -15.99 11.27 -13.04
N SER A 402 -15.32 12.29 -12.49
CA SER A 402 -15.87 13.65 -12.36
C SER A 402 -17.09 13.81 -11.45
N ALA A 403 -17.42 12.76 -10.70
CA ALA A 403 -18.37 12.81 -9.59
C ALA A 403 -17.74 13.47 -8.36
N GLU A 404 -16.54 13.02 -7.96
CA GLU A 404 -15.88 13.36 -6.69
C GLU A 404 -16.82 13.21 -5.50
N ILE A 405 -17.31 14.32 -4.96
CA ILE A 405 -18.50 14.38 -4.13
C ILE A 405 -19.56 15.18 -4.92
N LEU A 406 -20.73 14.58 -5.10
CA LEU A 406 -21.87 15.18 -5.79
C LEU A 406 -22.60 16.19 -4.87
N ASP A 407 -21.88 17.25 -4.48
CA ASP A 407 -22.36 18.37 -3.68
C ASP A 407 -21.84 19.69 -4.27
N ASP A 408 -22.71 20.54 -4.81
CA ASP A 408 -22.28 21.75 -5.53
C ASP A 408 -21.56 22.75 -4.62
N ALA A 409 -21.93 22.84 -3.34
CA ALA A 409 -21.28 23.74 -2.39
C ALA A 409 -19.82 23.34 -2.14
N LEU A 410 -19.54 22.04 -2.00
CA LEU A 410 -18.18 21.52 -1.90
C LEU A 410 -17.42 21.65 -3.23
N ARG A 411 -18.07 21.33 -4.35
CA ARG A 411 -17.43 21.43 -5.69
C ARG A 411 -17.00 22.86 -6.01
N GLN A 412 -17.76 23.87 -5.61
CA GLN A 412 -17.37 25.27 -5.76
C GLN A 412 -16.08 25.62 -5.00
N GLN A 413 -15.83 24.94 -3.87
CA GLN A 413 -14.63 25.14 -3.06
C GLN A 413 -13.41 24.41 -3.65
N VAL A 414 -13.57 23.15 -4.08
CA VAL A 414 -12.41 22.30 -4.46
C VAL A 414 -12.19 22.13 -5.97
N ALA A 415 -13.19 22.44 -6.80
CA ALA A 415 -13.14 22.27 -8.25
C ALA A 415 -13.94 23.35 -8.99
N LYS A 416 -13.58 24.61 -8.75
CA LYS A 416 -14.26 25.76 -9.37
C LYS A 416 -14.30 25.63 -10.90
N GLY A 417 -15.50 25.82 -11.46
CA GLY A 417 -15.74 25.78 -12.90
C GLY A 417 -15.87 24.38 -13.49
N ARG A 418 -15.79 23.31 -12.69
CA ARG A 418 -16.18 21.95 -13.11
C ARG A 418 -17.70 21.86 -13.33
N LEU A 419 -18.18 20.82 -14.02
CA LEU A 419 -19.63 20.59 -14.21
C LEU A 419 -20.37 20.58 -12.86
N SER A 420 -21.62 21.03 -12.85
CA SER A 420 -22.50 20.95 -11.67
C SER A 420 -23.00 19.52 -11.43
N VAL A 421 -23.57 19.27 -10.25
CA VAL A 421 -24.22 17.98 -9.95
C VAL A 421 -25.33 17.67 -10.94
N SER A 422 -26.19 18.64 -11.28
CA SER A 422 -27.28 18.44 -12.24
C SER A 422 -26.78 18.07 -13.64
N GLN A 423 -25.70 18.70 -14.11
CA GLN A 423 -25.07 18.35 -15.38
C GLN A 423 -24.46 16.96 -15.37
N TRP A 424 -23.84 16.54 -14.25
CA TRP A 424 -23.32 15.19 -14.12
C TRP A 424 -24.47 14.16 -14.18
N VAL A 425 -25.56 14.43 -13.46
CA VAL A 425 -26.77 13.59 -13.46
C VAL A 425 -27.41 13.54 -14.84
N GLU A 426 -27.45 14.66 -15.56
CA GLU A 426 -27.97 14.75 -16.94
C GLU A 426 -27.20 13.82 -17.88
N VAL A 427 -25.87 13.90 -17.89
CA VAL A 427 -25.02 13.06 -18.76
C VAL A 427 -25.21 11.58 -18.45
N ILE A 428 -25.12 11.20 -17.17
CA ILE A 428 -25.25 9.80 -16.74
C ILE A 428 -26.65 9.25 -17.03
N SER A 429 -27.70 9.99 -16.66
CA SER A 429 -29.08 9.55 -16.91
C SER A 429 -29.37 9.45 -18.41
N THR A 430 -28.76 10.31 -19.24
CA THR A 430 -28.91 10.25 -20.70
C THR A 430 -28.17 9.04 -21.27
N ALA A 431 -26.97 8.74 -20.79
CA ALA A 431 -26.25 7.51 -21.18
C ALA A 431 -27.07 6.25 -20.87
N HIS A 432 -27.64 6.15 -19.66
CA HIS A 432 -28.50 5.02 -19.29
C HIS A 432 -29.74 4.91 -20.19
N ARG A 433 -30.38 6.05 -20.52
CA ARG A 433 -31.52 6.06 -21.47
C ARG A 433 -31.17 5.54 -22.86
N LEU A 434 -29.96 5.83 -23.33
CA LEU A 434 -29.43 5.34 -24.61
C LEU A 434 -28.88 3.90 -24.52
N GLY A 435 -29.04 3.22 -23.38
CA GLY A 435 -28.56 1.87 -23.15
C GLY A 435 -27.04 1.76 -22.97
N LEU A 436 -26.34 2.89 -22.79
CA LEU A 436 -24.91 2.94 -22.55
C LEU A 436 -24.64 2.81 -21.04
N PRO A 437 -24.10 1.68 -20.56
CA PRO A 437 -23.82 1.51 -19.14
C PRO A 437 -22.69 2.44 -18.69
N THR A 438 -22.70 2.78 -17.40
CA THR A 438 -21.65 3.62 -16.80
C THR A 438 -21.12 3.00 -15.51
N THR A 439 -20.01 3.50 -15.00
CA THR A 439 -19.58 3.25 -13.62
C THR A 439 -19.99 4.43 -12.74
N ALA A 440 -19.79 4.35 -11.43
CA ALA A 440 -19.93 5.47 -10.50
C ALA A 440 -18.72 5.53 -9.57
N THR A 441 -18.29 6.74 -9.21
CA THR A 441 -17.10 6.94 -8.37
C THR A 441 -17.38 7.92 -7.24
N MET A 442 -16.66 7.79 -6.14
CA MET A 442 -16.68 8.76 -5.04
C MET A 442 -15.27 8.98 -4.50
N MET A 443 -14.74 10.19 -4.67
CA MET A 443 -13.47 10.55 -4.03
C MET A 443 -13.74 11.02 -2.60
N PHE A 444 -13.04 10.47 -1.62
CA PHE A 444 -13.28 10.76 -0.19
C PHE A 444 -11.97 10.85 0.61
N GLY A 445 -12.08 11.33 1.84
CA GLY A 445 -10.99 11.48 2.81
C GLY A 445 -10.25 12.81 2.77
N PHE A 446 -10.81 13.85 2.15
CA PHE A 446 -10.14 15.14 1.96
C PHE A 446 -10.74 16.26 2.82
N CYS A 447 -11.98 16.69 2.57
CA CYS A 447 -12.65 17.72 3.39
C CYS A 447 -14.19 17.59 3.43
N GLU A 448 -14.73 16.51 2.88
CA GLU A 448 -16.15 16.23 2.88
C GLU A 448 -16.69 15.84 4.27
N THR A 449 -17.99 16.02 4.46
CA THR A 449 -18.71 15.63 5.68
C THR A 449 -19.41 14.28 5.52
N PRO A 450 -19.70 13.55 6.62
CA PRO A 450 -20.54 12.36 6.60
C PRO A 450 -21.89 12.56 5.87
N LYS A 451 -22.50 13.74 6.02
CA LYS A 451 -23.74 14.11 5.34
C LYS A 451 -23.59 14.18 3.82
N GLN A 452 -22.49 14.75 3.34
CA GLN A 452 -22.20 14.83 1.91
C GLN A 452 -21.91 13.44 1.33
N LEU A 453 -21.21 12.58 2.07
CA LEU A 453 -21.02 11.17 1.68
C LEU A 453 -22.36 10.43 1.59
N ALA A 454 -23.21 10.52 2.61
CA ALA A 454 -24.54 9.91 2.60
C ALA A 454 -25.43 10.41 1.45
N SER A 455 -25.43 11.73 1.21
CA SER A 455 -26.20 12.36 0.12
C SER A 455 -25.71 11.90 -1.26
N HIS A 456 -24.40 11.69 -1.44
CA HIS A 456 -23.84 11.12 -2.65
C HIS A 456 -24.44 9.73 -2.94
N PHE A 457 -24.49 8.84 -1.93
CA PHE A 457 -25.05 7.50 -2.09
C PHE A 457 -26.54 7.51 -2.42
N VAL A 458 -27.33 8.39 -1.78
CA VAL A 458 -28.75 8.53 -2.11
C VAL A 458 -28.93 8.92 -3.57
N LEU A 459 -28.17 9.91 -4.05
CA LEU A 459 -28.25 10.34 -5.45
C LEU A 459 -27.91 9.22 -6.43
N LEU A 460 -26.83 8.46 -6.18
CA LEU A 460 -26.48 7.31 -7.00
C LEU A 460 -27.57 6.23 -6.99
N ARG A 461 -28.11 5.92 -5.81
CA ARG A 461 -29.20 4.96 -5.65
C ARG A 461 -30.43 5.39 -6.45
N ASP A 462 -30.80 6.66 -6.41
CA ASP A 462 -31.97 7.18 -7.11
C ASP A 462 -31.80 7.21 -8.64
N ILE A 463 -30.59 7.47 -9.14
CA ILE A 463 -30.27 7.31 -10.57
C ILE A 463 -30.43 5.85 -10.98
N GLN A 464 -29.85 4.94 -10.20
CA GLN A 464 -29.90 3.51 -10.46
C GLN A 464 -31.34 2.96 -10.41
N LYS A 465 -32.14 3.39 -9.43
CA LYS A 465 -33.57 3.07 -9.34
C LYS A 465 -34.31 3.44 -10.61
N ARG A 466 -34.08 4.64 -11.13
CA ARG A 466 -34.72 5.12 -12.38
C ARG A 466 -34.31 4.30 -13.59
N ALA A 467 -33.03 4.01 -13.75
CA ALA A 467 -32.53 3.18 -14.84
C ALA A 467 -33.14 1.76 -14.79
N GLN A 468 -33.12 1.12 -13.61
CA GLN A 468 -33.69 -0.21 -13.41
C GLN A 468 -35.21 -0.24 -13.65
N ALA A 469 -35.95 0.75 -13.15
CA ALA A 469 -37.39 0.85 -13.36
C ALA A 469 -37.77 1.02 -14.85
N ALA A 470 -36.89 1.65 -15.64
CA ALA A 470 -37.04 1.79 -17.08
C ALA A 470 -36.53 0.58 -17.89
N GLY A 471 -36.06 -0.49 -17.23
CA GLY A 471 -35.46 -1.65 -17.88
C GLY A 471 -34.10 -1.36 -18.56
N GLN A 472 -33.45 -0.26 -18.19
CA GLN A 472 -32.21 0.22 -18.78
C GLN A 472 -30.99 -0.32 -18.03
N ARG A 473 -29.86 -0.41 -18.74
CA ARG A 473 -28.56 -0.65 -18.10
C ARG A 473 -28.12 0.62 -17.38
N GLY A 474 -27.93 0.51 -16.06
CA GLY A 474 -27.46 1.60 -15.21
C GLY A 474 -25.96 1.48 -14.88
N PHE A 475 -25.63 1.73 -13.61
CA PHE A 475 -24.29 1.54 -13.08
C PHE A 475 -23.89 0.06 -13.05
N THR A 476 -22.72 -0.26 -13.60
CA THR A 476 -22.13 -1.61 -13.55
C THR A 476 -21.34 -1.84 -12.27
N GLU A 477 -20.70 -0.79 -11.76
CA GLU A 477 -19.89 -0.83 -10.54
C GLU A 477 -19.86 0.53 -9.83
N PHE A 478 -19.59 0.48 -8.52
CA PHE A 478 -19.23 1.65 -7.72
C PHE A 478 -17.78 1.53 -7.24
N VAL A 479 -17.04 2.63 -7.33
CA VAL A 479 -15.62 2.70 -6.99
C VAL A 479 -15.36 3.83 -5.97
N PRO A 480 -15.16 3.50 -4.68
CA PRO A 480 -14.60 4.43 -3.70
C PRO A 480 -13.14 4.72 -4.06
N LEU A 481 -12.75 6.00 -4.03
CA LEU A 481 -11.40 6.46 -4.37
C LEU A 481 -10.84 7.29 -3.22
N GLY A 482 -9.86 6.76 -2.48
CA GLY A 482 -9.15 7.57 -1.50
C GLY A 482 -8.44 8.77 -2.13
N PHE A 483 -8.58 9.94 -1.50
CA PHE A 483 -7.81 11.12 -1.88
C PHE A 483 -6.32 10.92 -1.57
N VAL A 484 -5.46 11.27 -2.53
CA VAL A 484 -4.00 11.23 -2.40
C VAL A 484 -3.48 12.66 -2.49
N ALA A 485 -2.95 13.18 -1.38
CA ALA A 485 -2.66 14.60 -1.26
C ALA A 485 -1.26 15.04 -1.71
N SER A 486 -0.28 14.13 -1.79
CA SER A 486 1.15 14.44 -1.92
C SER A 486 1.46 15.49 -2.99
N GLU A 487 0.87 15.34 -4.18
CA GLU A 487 1.07 16.25 -5.30
C GLU A 487 -0.14 17.17 -5.58
N ALA A 488 -1.19 17.10 -4.77
CA ALA A 488 -2.43 17.87 -4.99
C ALA A 488 -2.21 19.37 -4.71
N PRO A 489 -2.58 20.27 -5.65
CA PRO A 489 -2.42 21.72 -5.46
C PRO A 489 -3.05 22.27 -4.18
N ILE A 490 -4.25 21.79 -3.81
CA ILE A 490 -5.00 22.24 -2.64
C ILE A 490 -4.33 21.83 -1.32
N TRP A 491 -3.55 20.75 -1.32
CA TRP A 491 -2.74 20.33 -0.18
C TRP A 491 -1.50 21.22 -0.02
N LYS A 492 -0.88 21.60 -1.15
CA LYS A 492 0.32 22.45 -1.17
C LYS A 492 0.04 23.93 -0.88
N ALA A 493 -1.15 24.43 -1.18
CA ALA A 493 -1.49 25.86 -1.13
C ALA A 493 -2.30 26.26 0.14
N SER A 494 -1.98 25.68 1.31
CA SER A 494 -2.84 25.51 2.50
C SER A 494 -3.39 26.75 3.25
N GLU A 495 -3.75 27.84 2.58
CA GLU A 495 -4.19 29.08 3.25
C GLU A 495 -5.71 29.29 3.31
N SER A 496 -6.55 28.60 2.52
CA SER A 496 -8.00 28.90 2.44
C SER A 496 -8.96 27.75 2.75
N ILE A 497 -8.56 26.48 2.61
CA ILE A 497 -9.43 25.32 2.88
C ILE A 497 -8.63 24.30 3.70
N ARG A 498 -9.20 23.86 4.84
CA ARG A 498 -8.62 22.79 5.65
C ARG A 498 -8.82 21.45 4.93
N VAL A 499 -7.81 21.02 4.19
CA VAL A 499 -7.78 19.71 3.51
C VAL A 499 -6.93 18.72 4.31
N ARG A 500 -7.34 17.45 4.30
CA ARG A 500 -6.62 16.34 4.92
C ARG A 500 -5.72 15.62 3.91
N PRO A 501 -4.66 14.92 4.36
CA PRO A 501 -3.73 14.22 3.47
C PRO A 501 -4.34 13.00 2.73
N GLY A 502 -5.54 12.56 3.13
CA GLY A 502 -6.23 11.39 2.59
C GLY A 502 -7.08 10.69 3.67
N PRO A 503 -7.79 9.61 3.32
CA PRO A 503 -8.50 8.79 4.29
C PRO A 503 -7.54 7.94 5.13
N THR A 504 -7.91 7.71 6.38
CA THR A 504 -7.32 6.66 7.22
C THR A 504 -7.83 5.27 6.80
N GLY A 505 -7.12 4.20 7.13
CA GLY A 505 -7.60 2.83 6.84
C GLY A 505 -8.99 2.52 7.41
N ALA A 506 -9.33 3.09 8.58
CA ALA A 506 -10.66 2.99 9.17
C ALA A 506 -11.76 3.69 8.35
N GLU A 507 -11.42 4.80 7.67
CA GLU A 507 -12.34 5.51 6.77
C GLU A 507 -12.50 4.78 5.45
N VAL A 508 -11.43 4.17 4.93
CA VAL A 508 -11.50 3.30 3.75
C VAL A 508 -12.44 2.13 4.01
N LEU A 509 -12.30 1.47 5.16
CA LEU A 509 -13.19 0.40 5.59
C LEU A 509 -14.64 0.87 5.70
N ARG A 510 -14.89 2.00 6.37
CA ARG A 510 -16.23 2.60 6.48
C ARG A 510 -16.85 2.89 5.12
N ALA A 511 -16.09 3.51 4.22
CA ALA A 511 -16.57 3.87 2.89
C ALA A 511 -17.04 2.65 2.09
N HIS A 512 -16.28 1.54 2.12
CA HIS A 512 -16.67 0.32 1.41
C HIS A 512 -17.85 -0.38 2.08
N ALA A 513 -17.83 -0.51 3.41
CA ALA A 513 -18.90 -1.17 4.15
C ALA A 513 -20.23 -0.43 4.00
N VAL A 514 -20.23 0.90 4.19
CA VAL A 514 -21.44 1.73 3.98
C VAL A 514 -21.88 1.71 2.52
N ALA A 515 -20.97 1.70 1.55
CA ALA A 515 -21.34 1.57 0.14
C ALA A 515 -22.12 0.28 -0.13
N ARG A 516 -21.70 -0.87 0.42
CA ARG A 516 -22.43 -2.14 0.28
C ARG A 516 -23.83 -2.08 0.89
N LEU A 517 -23.98 -1.45 2.07
CA LEU A 517 -25.30 -1.33 2.71
C LEU A 517 -26.22 -0.36 1.94
N MET A 518 -25.69 0.78 1.50
CA MET A 518 -26.46 1.83 0.81
C MET A 518 -26.85 1.44 -0.62
N LEU A 519 -25.98 0.69 -1.31
CA LEU A 519 -26.16 0.23 -2.69
C LEU A 519 -26.44 -1.28 -2.76
N ASN A 520 -27.15 -1.80 -1.75
CA ASN A 520 -27.47 -3.22 -1.63
C ASN A 520 -28.12 -3.77 -2.92
N PRO A 521 -27.49 -4.75 -3.60
CA PRO A 521 -28.01 -5.33 -4.85
C PRO A 521 -29.37 -6.02 -4.74
N ALA A 522 -29.81 -6.41 -3.53
CA ALA A 522 -31.14 -6.97 -3.31
C ALA A 522 -32.26 -5.91 -3.34
N LEU A 523 -31.91 -4.62 -3.39
CA LEU A 523 -32.86 -3.52 -3.38
C LEU A 523 -32.89 -2.76 -4.71
N PRO A 524 -34.03 -2.11 -5.03
CA PRO A 524 -34.07 -1.12 -6.11
C PRO A 524 -33.01 -0.03 -5.90
N GLY A 525 -32.24 0.26 -6.95
CA GLY A 525 -31.10 1.17 -6.88
C GLY A 525 -29.79 0.54 -6.41
N GLY A 526 -29.79 -0.77 -6.17
CA GLY A 526 -28.59 -1.51 -5.83
C GLY A 526 -27.58 -1.56 -6.98
N VAL A 527 -26.30 -1.58 -6.62
CA VAL A 527 -25.17 -1.74 -7.54
C VAL A 527 -24.44 -3.02 -7.20
N ARG A 528 -24.46 -3.99 -8.12
CA ARG A 528 -23.93 -5.33 -7.89
C ARG A 528 -22.47 -5.30 -7.44
N ASN A 529 -21.65 -4.58 -8.18
CA ASN A 529 -20.20 -4.64 -8.03
C ASN A 529 -19.64 -3.45 -7.26
N LEU A 530 -18.90 -3.75 -6.20
CA LEU A 530 -18.14 -2.79 -5.41
C LEU A 530 -16.66 -3.08 -5.60
N GLN A 531 -15.99 -2.17 -6.30
CA GLN A 531 -14.58 -2.29 -6.65
C GLN A 531 -13.69 -1.70 -5.54
N VAL A 532 -12.50 -2.27 -5.35
CA VAL A 532 -11.44 -1.67 -4.54
C VAL A 532 -10.29 -1.21 -5.44
N SER A 533 -9.94 0.07 -5.34
CA SER A 533 -8.82 0.65 -6.09
C SER A 533 -7.47 0.31 -5.44
N TRP A 534 -6.89 -0.85 -5.75
CA TRP A 534 -5.60 -1.29 -5.18
C TRP A 534 -4.45 -0.31 -5.45
N VAL A 535 -4.47 0.45 -6.56
CA VAL A 535 -3.46 1.50 -6.84
C VAL A 535 -3.50 2.66 -5.85
N LYS A 536 -4.62 2.86 -5.14
CA LYS A 536 -4.79 3.92 -4.14
C LYS A 536 -4.64 3.41 -2.72
N GLU A 537 -5.18 2.23 -2.43
CA GLU A 537 -5.24 1.69 -1.08
C GLU A 537 -4.12 0.68 -0.78
N GLY A 538 -3.53 0.08 -1.82
CA GLY A 538 -2.57 -1.02 -1.71
C GLY A 538 -3.23 -2.39 -1.57
N PHE A 539 -2.46 -3.46 -1.86
CA PHE A 539 -2.99 -4.83 -1.89
C PHE A 539 -3.51 -5.35 -0.55
N ARG A 540 -2.84 -5.01 0.57
CA ARG A 540 -3.29 -5.43 1.91
C ARG A 540 -4.63 -4.81 2.29
N MET A 541 -4.81 -3.52 2.01
CA MET A 541 -6.10 -2.87 2.22
C MET A 541 -7.16 -3.42 1.26
N ALA A 542 -6.79 -3.73 0.00
CA ALA A 542 -7.71 -4.35 -0.93
C ALA A 542 -8.24 -5.71 -0.42
N GLN A 543 -7.37 -6.55 0.15
CA GLN A 543 -7.77 -7.79 0.83
C GLN A 543 -8.73 -7.53 2.00
N LEU A 544 -8.46 -6.53 2.84
CA LEU A 544 -9.37 -6.17 3.93
C LEU A 544 -10.74 -5.70 3.41
N MET A 545 -10.77 -4.93 2.32
CA MET A 545 -12.02 -4.43 1.73
C MET A 545 -12.87 -5.55 1.10
N LEU A 546 -12.23 -6.62 0.61
CA LEU A 546 -12.93 -7.84 0.18
C LEU A 546 -13.69 -8.54 1.32
N ASN A 547 -13.31 -8.29 2.58
CA ASN A 547 -14.04 -8.72 3.78
C ASN A 547 -14.85 -7.59 4.43
N ALA A 548 -15.09 -6.50 3.70
CA ALA A 548 -15.89 -5.36 4.12
C ALA A 548 -16.93 -4.97 3.05
N GLY A 549 -17.40 -5.95 2.29
CA GLY A 549 -18.47 -5.80 1.31
C GLY A 549 -18.03 -5.67 -0.16
N ALA A 550 -16.73 -5.56 -0.46
CA ALA A 550 -16.24 -5.50 -1.83
C ALA A 550 -16.22 -6.88 -2.53
N ASN A 551 -16.38 -6.87 -3.84
CA ASN A 551 -16.39 -8.10 -4.66
C ASN A 551 -15.61 -7.97 -5.98
N ASP A 552 -14.89 -6.87 -6.19
CA ASP A 552 -14.12 -6.65 -7.42
C ASP A 552 -12.78 -5.96 -7.09
N LEU A 553 -11.70 -6.44 -7.69
CA LEU A 553 -10.35 -5.88 -7.55
C LEU A 553 -10.01 -4.88 -8.66
N GLY A 554 -10.93 -4.62 -9.58
CA GLY A 554 -10.73 -3.71 -10.70
C GLY A 554 -9.77 -4.24 -11.75
N GLY A 555 -8.91 -3.36 -12.26
CA GLY A 555 -8.07 -3.64 -13.41
C GLY A 555 -6.66 -4.14 -13.10
N THR A 556 -6.03 -4.79 -14.08
CA THR A 556 -4.56 -4.95 -14.12
C THR A 556 -3.84 -3.61 -14.32
N LEU A 557 -4.54 -2.62 -14.88
CA LEU A 557 -4.14 -1.21 -14.99
C LEU A 557 -2.77 -0.99 -15.66
N MET A 558 -2.51 -1.63 -16.81
CA MET A 558 -1.24 -1.49 -17.54
C MET A 558 -0.91 0.01 -17.76
N ASN A 559 0.06 0.58 -17.03
CA ASN A 559 0.45 2.00 -17.09
C ASN A 559 -0.56 3.01 -16.50
N GLU A 560 -0.89 2.89 -15.20
CA GLU A 560 -1.73 3.86 -14.49
C GLU A 560 -0.99 5.18 -14.14
N SER A 561 -1.35 6.26 -14.82
CA SER A 561 -0.63 7.54 -14.77
C SER A 561 -1.26 8.57 -13.82
N ILE A 562 -2.58 8.54 -13.56
CA ILE A 562 -3.25 9.57 -12.75
C ILE A 562 -2.90 9.41 -11.27
N SER A 563 -3.05 8.21 -10.72
CA SER A 563 -2.73 7.95 -9.31
C SER A 563 -1.24 8.11 -9.03
N THR A 564 -0.38 7.71 -9.97
CA THR A 564 1.07 7.98 -9.90
C THR A 564 1.35 9.48 -9.85
N ALA A 565 0.73 10.28 -10.73
CA ALA A 565 0.93 11.72 -10.75
C ALA A 565 0.47 12.40 -9.46
N ALA A 566 -0.51 11.81 -8.75
CA ALA A 566 -0.94 12.26 -7.42
C ALA A 566 0.00 11.83 -6.28
N GLY A 567 0.92 10.90 -6.52
CA GLY A 567 1.90 10.40 -5.56
C GLY A 567 1.56 9.03 -4.94
N ALA A 568 0.68 8.24 -5.56
CA ALA A 568 0.40 6.88 -5.11
C ALA A 568 1.63 5.96 -5.25
N GLN A 569 1.84 5.08 -4.25
CA GLN A 569 3.06 4.27 -4.14
C GLN A 569 2.84 2.78 -4.47
N TYR A 570 1.62 2.37 -4.81
CA TYR A 570 1.23 0.96 -4.89
C TYR A 570 1.41 0.31 -6.27
N GLY A 571 2.05 1.00 -7.21
CA GLY A 571 2.41 0.47 -8.53
C GLY A 571 1.49 0.94 -9.67
N GLN A 572 1.80 0.46 -10.89
CA GLN A 572 1.16 0.83 -12.16
C GLN A 572 0.80 -0.39 -13.02
N LEU A 573 0.89 -1.59 -12.45
CA LEU A 573 0.52 -2.84 -13.06
C LEU A 573 0.32 -3.87 -11.94
N ALA A 574 -0.78 -4.60 -11.96
CA ALA A 574 -0.95 -5.83 -11.18
C ALA A 574 -1.10 -6.98 -12.16
N LYS A 575 -0.30 -8.03 -11.99
CA LYS A 575 -0.40 -9.22 -12.84
C LYS A 575 -1.68 -9.99 -12.51
N PRO A 576 -2.30 -10.67 -13.48
CA PRO A 576 -3.46 -11.52 -13.22
C PRO A 576 -3.20 -12.53 -12.10
N SER A 577 -2.05 -13.21 -12.12
CA SER A 577 -1.63 -14.14 -11.05
C SER A 577 -1.54 -13.49 -9.66
N GLU A 578 -1.07 -12.25 -9.58
CA GLU A 578 -1.01 -11.51 -8.31
C GLU A 578 -2.41 -11.22 -7.77
N LEU A 579 -3.32 -10.76 -8.63
CA LEU A 579 -4.71 -10.52 -8.25
C LEU A 579 -5.42 -11.81 -7.80
N ARG A 580 -5.21 -12.93 -8.50
CA ARG A 580 -5.73 -14.24 -8.08
C ARG A 580 -5.16 -14.69 -6.74
N ARG A 581 -3.85 -14.55 -6.54
CA ARG A 581 -3.17 -14.89 -5.29
C ARG A 581 -3.74 -14.12 -4.10
N LEU A 582 -3.98 -12.80 -4.26
CA LEU A 582 -4.58 -11.98 -3.21
C LEU A 582 -5.93 -12.52 -2.75
N VAL A 583 -6.74 -13.06 -3.66
CA VAL A 583 -8.05 -13.65 -3.34
C VAL A 583 -7.88 -14.99 -2.61
N TRP A 584 -6.96 -15.85 -3.06
CA TRP A 584 -6.77 -17.15 -2.42
C TRP A 584 -6.17 -17.05 -1.01
N GLU A 585 -5.30 -16.07 -0.77
CA GLU A 585 -4.73 -15.80 0.55
C GLU A 585 -5.80 -15.39 1.59
N LEU A 586 -6.97 -14.91 1.17
CA LEU A 586 -8.12 -14.67 2.08
C LEU A 586 -8.73 -15.97 2.63
N GLY A 587 -8.59 -17.07 1.89
CA GLY A 587 -9.26 -18.34 2.16
C GLY A 587 -10.75 -18.34 1.77
N GLY A 588 -11.16 -19.30 0.94
CA GLY A 588 -12.58 -19.61 0.72
C GLY A 588 -13.34 -18.73 -0.28
N ARG A 589 -12.65 -17.95 -1.13
CA ARG A 589 -13.26 -17.22 -2.26
C ARG A 589 -12.71 -17.70 -3.60
N SER A 590 -13.59 -17.81 -4.60
CA SER A 590 -13.19 -18.01 -6.00
C SER A 590 -12.86 -16.68 -6.65
N VAL A 591 -12.08 -16.71 -7.73
CA VAL A 591 -11.73 -15.52 -8.51
C VAL A 591 -12.05 -15.74 -9.98
N ALA A 592 -12.51 -14.69 -10.66
CA ALA A 592 -12.85 -14.75 -12.08
C ALA A 592 -12.30 -13.54 -12.84
N GLU A 593 -11.80 -13.79 -14.04
CA GLU A 593 -11.54 -12.74 -15.01
C GLU A 593 -12.85 -12.33 -15.65
N ARG A 594 -13.11 -11.03 -15.75
CA ARG A 594 -14.32 -10.45 -16.34
C ARG A 594 -14.01 -9.53 -17.51
N ARG A 595 -15.02 -9.25 -18.33
CA ARG A 595 -15.07 -8.09 -19.23
C ARG A 595 -15.52 -6.84 -18.47
N THR A 596 -15.46 -5.67 -19.11
CA THR A 596 -15.96 -4.39 -18.57
C THR A 596 -17.43 -4.46 -18.12
N THR A 597 -18.26 -5.18 -18.87
CA THR A 597 -19.68 -5.39 -18.59
C THR A 597 -19.97 -6.53 -17.61
N TYR A 598 -18.94 -7.06 -16.95
CA TYR A 598 -19.02 -8.13 -15.95
C TYR A 598 -19.39 -9.52 -16.50
N ASP A 599 -19.35 -9.70 -17.82
CA ASP A 599 -19.38 -11.03 -18.42
C ASP A 599 -18.10 -11.80 -18.06
N ILE A 600 -18.26 -13.02 -17.54
CA ILE A 600 -17.12 -13.81 -17.06
C ILE A 600 -16.34 -14.39 -18.25
N VAL A 601 -15.05 -14.07 -18.28
CA VAL A 601 -14.08 -14.57 -19.25
C VAL A 601 -13.59 -15.95 -18.86
N GLN A 602 -13.21 -16.11 -17.58
CA GLN A 602 -12.64 -17.34 -17.05
C GLN A 602 -12.83 -17.38 -15.53
N ARG A 603 -13.09 -18.57 -14.98
CA ARG A 603 -13.19 -18.80 -13.53
C ARG A 603 -12.01 -19.61 -13.02
N PHE A 604 -11.57 -19.27 -11.82
CA PHE A 604 -10.50 -19.95 -11.09
C PHE A 604 -11.03 -20.29 -9.69
N GLU A 605 -11.45 -21.55 -9.52
CA GLU A 605 -12.07 -22.02 -8.29
C GLU A 605 -11.07 -22.19 -7.14
N SER A 606 -9.81 -22.52 -7.47
CA SER A 606 -8.75 -22.76 -6.49
C SER A 606 -7.36 -22.51 -7.08
N PRO A 607 -6.29 -22.43 -6.27
CA PRO A 607 -4.92 -22.35 -6.79
C PRO A 607 -4.56 -23.48 -7.78
N ALA A 608 -5.16 -24.67 -7.65
CA ALA A 608 -4.93 -25.78 -8.58
C ALA A 608 -5.48 -25.52 -9.99
N SER A 609 -6.56 -24.72 -10.10
CA SER A 609 -7.15 -24.30 -11.39
C SER A 609 -6.32 -23.25 -12.13
N ASP A 610 -5.22 -22.79 -11.53
CA ASP A 610 -4.25 -21.86 -12.14
C ASP A 610 -2.95 -22.57 -12.56
N SER A 611 -2.99 -23.89 -12.69
CA SER A 611 -1.89 -24.66 -13.26
C SER A 611 -1.74 -24.37 -14.76
N TRP A 612 -0.50 -24.44 -15.25
CA TRP A 612 -0.20 -24.29 -16.69
C TRP A 612 -1.05 -25.19 -17.57
N GLU A 613 -1.29 -26.43 -17.14
CA GLU A 613 -2.12 -27.43 -17.83
C GLU A 613 -3.57 -26.97 -17.95
N CYS A 614 -4.17 -26.46 -16.86
CA CYS A 614 -5.53 -25.94 -16.85
C CYS A 614 -5.68 -24.67 -17.71
N LEU A 615 -4.64 -23.81 -17.74
CA LEU A 615 -4.62 -22.61 -18.58
C LEU A 615 -4.55 -22.98 -20.08
N ALA A 616 -3.70 -23.94 -20.45
CA ALA A 616 -3.57 -24.43 -21.82
C ALA A 616 -4.83 -25.16 -22.32
N GLU A 617 -5.50 -25.91 -21.44
CA GLU A 617 -6.80 -26.55 -21.74
C GLU A 617 -7.95 -25.53 -21.90
N ALA A 618 -7.94 -24.45 -21.12
CA ALA A 618 -8.91 -23.36 -21.25
C ALA A 618 -8.70 -22.55 -22.55
N GLU A 619 -7.44 -22.38 -22.98
CA GLU A 619 -7.08 -21.75 -24.25
C GLU A 619 -7.50 -22.60 -25.46
N THR A 620 -7.38 -23.93 -25.38
CA THR A 620 -7.78 -24.85 -26.46
C THR A 620 -9.29 -25.06 -26.57
N ARG A 621 -10.06 -24.99 -25.47
CA ARG A 621 -11.54 -25.02 -25.51
C ARG A 621 -12.17 -23.75 -26.07
N ALA A 622 -11.43 -22.64 -26.11
CA ALA A 622 -11.87 -21.40 -26.71
C ALA A 622 -11.54 -21.37 -28.21
N GLU A 623 -12.13 -22.28 -29.00
CA GLU A 623 -11.92 -22.44 -30.46
C GLU A 623 -12.26 -21.19 -31.30
N SER A 624 -12.65 -20.07 -30.67
CA SER A 624 -12.93 -18.79 -31.31
C SER A 624 -12.13 -17.60 -30.72
N ARG A 625 -11.13 -17.84 -29.86
CA ARG A 625 -10.28 -16.79 -29.28
C ARG A 625 -8.88 -16.86 -29.89
N GLU A 626 -8.44 -15.77 -30.51
CA GLU A 626 -7.01 -15.55 -30.71
C GLU A 626 -6.33 -15.50 -29.33
N ALA A 627 -5.49 -16.48 -29.05
CA ALA A 627 -4.65 -16.47 -27.85
C ALA A 627 -3.78 -15.20 -27.87
N PRO A 628 -3.56 -14.55 -26.71
CA PRO A 628 -2.77 -13.33 -26.67
C PRO A 628 -1.36 -13.61 -27.18
N ALA A 629 -0.85 -12.72 -28.05
CA ALA A 629 0.47 -12.88 -28.65
C ALA A 629 1.61 -12.86 -27.61
N LYS A 630 1.36 -12.27 -26.43
CA LYS A 630 2.31 -12.19 -25.31
C LYS A 630 1.56 -12.36 -23.98
N SER A 631 2.24 -12.90 -22.97
CA SER A 631 1.67 -13.02 -21.63
C SER A 631 1.97 -11.79 -20.78
N LEU A 632 0.94 -11.22 -20.14
CA LEU A 632 1.13 -10.14 -19.15
C LEU A 632 1.99 -10.60 -17.95
N GLU A 633 2.03 -11.91 -17.68
CA GLU A 633 2.84 -12.49 -16.59
C GLU A 633 4.35 -12.31 -16.82
N GLU A 634 4.78 -12.17 -18.07
CA GLU A 634 6.19 -12.08 -18.49
C GLU A 634 6.74 -10.64 -18.45
N VAL A 635 5.88 -9.64 -18.24
CA VAL A 635 6.31 -8.26 -18.09
C VAL A 635 7.14 -8.14 -16.81
N ALA A 636 8.44 -7.87 -16.96
CA ALA A 636 9.38 -7.75 -15.83
C ALA A 636 9.29 -6.36 -15.18
N ASP A 637 9.28 -5.30 -15.99
CA ASP A 637 9.16 -3.91 -15.53
C ASP A 637 8.13 -3.16 -16.39
N SER A 638 7.12 -2.59 -15.73
CA SER A 638 6.03 -1.86 -16.37
C SER A 638 6.50 -0.54 -17.00
N ALA A 639 7.42 0.19 -16.33
CA ALA A 639 7.90 1.48 -16.79
C ALA A 639 8.81 1.34 -18.01
N ASP A 640 9.58 0.26 -18.11
CA ASP A 640 10.40 -0.07 -19.28
C ASP A 640 9.57 -0.59 -20.45
N THR A 641 8.54 -1.40 -20.17
CA THR A 641 7.70 -1.96 -21.23
C THR A 641 6.71 -0.94 -21.79
N PHE A 642 6.04 -0.17 -20.93
CA PHE A 642 4.95 0.71 -21.34
C PHE A 642 5.31 2.21 -21.28
N GLY A 643 6.52 2.54 -20.84
CA GLY A 643 6.88 3.90 -20.44
C GLY A 643 6.36 4.24 -19.04
N SER A 644 6.77 5.39 -18.52
CA SER A 644 6.25 5.94 -17.26
C SER A 644 5.71 7.36 -17.47
N PHE A 645 4.81 7.79 -16.59
CA PHE A 645 4.31 9.17 -16.59
C PHE A 645 5.46 10.20 -16.58
N HIS A 646 6.48 10.00 -15.74
CA HIS A 646 7.64 10.89 -15.68
C HIS A 646 8.47 10.93 -16.98
N ARG A 647 8.65 9.78 -17.65
CA ARG A 647 9.31 9.73 -18.97
C ARG A 647 8.46 10.44 -20.03
N LEU A 648 7.13 10.32 -19.95
CA LEU A 648 6.20 10.95 -20.89
C LEU A 648 6.24 12.49 -20.79
N ILE A 649 6.10 13.04 -19.58
CA ILE A 649 6.10 14.50 -19.38
C ILE A 649 7.48 15.14 -19.64
N ALA A 650 8.56 14.36 -19.53
CA ALA A 650 9.91 14.81 -19.88
C ALA A 650 10.19 14.76 -21.39
N SER A 651 9.44 13.96 -22.15
CA SER A 651 9.65 13.76 -23.58
C SER A 651 9.25 15.00 -24.39
N PRO A 652 10.09 15.46 -25.33
CA PRO A 652 9.70 16.53 -26.25
C PRO A 652 8.64 16.09 -27.26
N ASN A 653 8.61 14.79 -27.62
CA ASN A 653 7.85 14.25 -28.76
C ASN A 653 6.35 14.50 -28.71
N PHE A 654 5.79 14.66 -27.51
CA PHE A 654 4.35 14.82 -27.30
C PHE A 654 3.99 16.15 -26.65
N ARG A 655 4.92 17.12 -26.60
CA ARG A 655 4.67 18.41 -25.96
C ARG A 655 3.50 19.12 -26.61
N PHE A 656 2.55 19.55 -25.79
CA PHE A 656 1.33 20.22 -26.25
C PHE A 656 1.64 21.48 -27.09
N ARG A 657 2.69 22.23 -26.74
CA ARG A 657 3.08 23.48 -27.44
C ARG A 657 3.67 23.24 -28.83
N GLU A 658 4.28 22.09 -29.07
CA GLU A 658 4.95 21.78 -30.35
C GLU A 658 3.94 21.28 -31.40
N GLN A 659 2.86 20.61 -30.97
CA GLN A 659 1.78 20.16 -31.86
C GLN A 659 0.82 21.26 -32.33
N ARG A 660 0.91 22.48 -31.78
CA ARG A 660 0.08 23.64 -32.16
C ARG A 660 0.76 24.63 -33.13
N LYS A 661 2.00 24.38 -33.56
CA LYS A 661 2.57 25.16 -34.66
C LYS A 661 1.79 24.80 -35.94
N PRO A 662 1.19 25.76 -36.66
CA PRO A 662 0.56 25.46 -37.93
C PRO A 662 1.64 24.99 -38.90
N THR A 663 1.61 23.70 -39.25
CA THR A 663 2.38 23.17 -40.36
C THR A 663 1.70 23.63 -41.65
N SER A 664 2.04 24.83 -42.11
CA SER A 664 2.02 25.09 -43.54
C SER A 664 3.10 24.23 -44.20
N THR A 665 2.75 23.63 -45.33
CA THR A 665 3.64 22.98 -46.32
C THR A 665 4.41 21.73 -45.87
N ALA A 666 3.90 20.56 -46.25
CA ALA A 666 4.50 19.72 -47.30
C ALA A 666 3.81 18.34 -47.36
N LEU A 667 2.97 18.17 -48.38
CA LEU A 667 2.72 16.86 -48.98
C LEU A 667 3.99 16.46 -49.74
N GLY A 668 4.46 15.24 -49.52
CA GLY A 668 5.49 14.60 -50.33
C GLY A 668 6.78 14.35 -49.56
N GLU A 669 6.96 13.11 -49.08
CA GLU A 669 7.86 12.13 -49.69
C GLU A 669 7.94 10.89 -48.80
N ALA A 670 7.67 9.74 -49.41
CA ALA A 670 7.83 8.43 -48.82
C ALA A 670 9.33 8.14 -48.62
N ILE A 671 9.71 7.76 -47.40
CA ILE A 671 11.03 7.19 -47.13
C ILE A 671 10.84 5.72 -46.75
N ALA A 672 11.32 4.85 -47.63
CA ALA A 672 11.37 3.40 -47.48
C ALA A 672 12.35 2.97 -46.35
N PRO A 673 12.17 1.78 -45.75
CA PRO A 673 12.98 1.35 -44.61
C PRO A 673 14.33 0.78 -45.06
N SER A 674 15.42 1.27 -44.46
CA SER A 674 16.74 0.67 -44.60
C SER A 674 17.01 -0.30 -43.43
N MET A 675 17.13 -1.58 -43.79
CA MET A 675 17.74 -2.62 -42.95
C MET A 675 19.27 -2.51 -43.03
N PRO A 676 20.00 -2.71 -41.92
CA PRO A 676 21.35 -3.29 -42.00
C PRO A 676 21.36 -4.71 -41.43
N GLY A 677 21.95 -5.61 -42.21
CA GLY A 677 22.00 -7.04 -41.97
C GLY A 677 22.95 -7.50 -40.86
N SER A 678 22.54 -8.62 -40.28
CA SER A 678 23.35 -9.79 -39.88
C SER A 678 24.84 -9.59 -39.58
N GLY A 679 25.15 -9.50 -38.29
CA GLY A 679 26.44 -9.89 -37.70
C GLY A 679 26.18 -10.81 -36.51
N ALA A 680 25.93 -12.09 -36.79
CA ALA A 680 25.61 -13.08 -35.77
C ALA A 680 26.80 -13.38 -34.84
N ARG A 681 26.57 -13.22 -33.53
CA ARG A 681 26.92 -14.24 -32.53
C ARG A 681 25.75 -14.38 -31.56
N ARG A 682 24.84 -15.31 -31.87
CA ARG A 682 23.81 -15.79 -30.94
C ARG A 682 24.52 -16.51 -29.79
N PHE A 683 24.59 -15.89 -28.62
CA PHE A 683 24.64 -16.66 -27.39
C PHE A 683 23.21 -17.14 -27.13
N PHE A 684 22.94 -18.41 -27.44
CA PHE A 684 21.72 -19.08 -26.98
C PHE A 684 21.81 -19.17 -25.45
N ALA A 685 21.12 -18.28 -24.74
CA ALA A 685 20.78 -18.48 -23.34
C ALA A 685 19.50 -19.32 -23.30
N SER A 686 19.62 -20.54 -22.76
CA SER A 686 18.50 -21.42 -22.44
C SER A 686 17.47 -20.71 -21.53
N PRO A 687 16.20 -21.15 -21.50
CA PRO A 687 15.18 -20.52 -20.67
C PRO A 687 15.56 -20.67 -19.20
N ALA A 688 15.95 -19.56 -18.57
CA ALA A 688 16.35 -19.56 -17.17
C ALA A 688 15.12 -19.81 -16.30
N MET A 689 15.15 -20.92 -15.56
CA MET A 689 14.20 -21.21 -14.48
C MET A 689 14.02 -19.98 -13.58
N ARG A 690 12.78 -19.68 -13.21
CA ARG A 690 12.42 -18.65 -12.22
C ARG A 690 12.88 -19.10 -10.83
N VAL A 691 14.15 -18.86 -10.51
CA VAL A 691 14.74 -19.15 -9.19
C VAL A 691 14.85 -17.83 -8.42
N VAL A 692 14.18 -17.75 -7.27
CA VAL A 692 14.45 -16.72 -6.26
C VAL A 692 15.68 -17.18 -5.47
N THR A 693 16.77 -16.45 -5.61
CA THR A 693 18.03 -16.75 -4.91
C THR A 693 18.13 -15.91 -3.65
N TYR A 694 18.54 -16.53 -2.54
CA TYR A 694 19.02 -15.83 -1.36
C TYR A 694 20.42 -16.35 -1.06
N SER A 695 21.26 -15.50 -0.48
CA SER A 695 22.60 -15.87 -0.04
C SER A 695 22.68 -15.63 1.47
N PRO A 696 22.91 -16.67 2.30
CA PRO A 696 23.13 -16.46 3.70
C PRO A 696 24.41 -15.65 3.89
N SER A 697 24.27 -14.47 4.49
CA SER A 697 25.36 -13.52 4.70
C SER A 697 25.57 -13.24 6.20
N TYR A 698 26.81 -12.94 6.60
CA TYR A 698 27.14 -12.53 7.96
C TYR A 698 27.86 -11.19 7.99
N THR A 699 27.44 -10.29 8.88
CA THR A 699 28.00 -8.94 8.98
C THR A 699 29.18 -8.89 9.96
N MET A 700 30.33 -8.41 9.47
CA MET A 700 31.47 -8.04 10.29
C MET A 700 31.58 -6.53 10.40
N VAL A 701 31.74 -6.02 11.63
CA VAL A 701 31.89 -4.59 11.89
C VAL A 701 33.30 -4.28 12.41
N PRO A 702 34.25 -3.86 11.55
CA PRO A 702 35.64 -3.62 11.96
C PRO A 702 35.78 -2.47 12.95
N SER A 703 34.91 -1.46 12.83
CA SER A 703 34.90 -0.27 13.67
C SER A 703 33.54 0.39 13.66
N TYR A 704 33.14 0.93 14.83
CA TYR A 704 31.96 1.79 15.00
C TYR A 704 32.34 3.29 15.01
N GLU A 705 33.63 3.61 14.90
CA GLU A 705 34.14 4.98 14.83
C GLU A 705 33.55 5.67 13.59
N CYS A 706 32.77 6.72 13.79
CA CYS A 706 32.18 7.46 12.68
C CYS A 706 32.15 8.97 12.94
N PHE A 707 32.79 9.72 12.05
CA PHE A 707 32.88 11.19 12.18
C PHE A 707 31.55 11.91 11.89
N ASN A 708 30.59 11.24 11.24
CA ASN A 708 29.27 11.79 10.98
C ASN A 708 28.38 11.70 12.21
N ALA A 709 27.75 12.81 12.61
CA ALA A 709 26.76 12.88 13.68
C ALA A 709 25.33 12.90 13.12
N CYS A 710 24.89 11.78 12.54
CA CYS A 710 23.49 11.62 12.11
C CYS A 710 22.59 11.51 13.35
N THR A 711 21.51 12.30 13.42
CA THR A 711 20.67 12.39 14.63
C THR A 711 19.89 11.11 14.96
N TYR A 712 19.87 10.13 14.06
CA TYR A 712 19.17 8.84 14.21
C TYR A 712 20.12 7.65 14.41
N CYS A 713 21.44 7.84 14.35
CA CYS A 713 22.38 6.74 14.19
C CYS A 713 22.80 6.13 15.53
N ASN A 714 22.31 4.93 15.82
CA ASN A 714 22.72 4.11 16.97
C ASN A 714 24.00 3.30 16.71
N PHE A 715 24.53 3.33 15.47
CA PHE A 715 25.75 2.62 15.10
C PHE A 715 27.02 3.40 15.47
N ARG A 716 26.95 4.73 15.53
CA ARG A 716 28.12 5.60 15.69
C ARG A 716 28.70 5.56 17.11
N SER A 717 30.01 5.41 17.20
CA SER A 717 30.82 5.83 18.35
C SER A 717 31.56 7.16 18.07
N PRO A 718 31.60 8.11 19.03
CA PRO A 718 32.36 9.37 18.87
C PRO A 718 33.87 9.13 18.77
N VAL A 719 34.55 9.93 17.94
CA VAL A 719 36.01 9.86 17.65
C VAL A 719 36.88 10.19 18.88
N THR A 720 36.31 10.81 19.93
CA THR A 720 37.06 11.37 21.07
C THR A 720 37.43 10.36 22.17
N LYS A 721 37.13 9.07 22.02
CA LYS A 721 37.58 8.05 22.99
C LYS A 721 38.99 7.58 22.60
N GLU A 722 40.00 8.02 23.34
CA GLU A 722 41.33 7.40 23.32
C GLU A 722 41.17 5.90 23.60
N GLY A 723 41.66 5.04 22.68
CA GLY A 723 41.64 3.58 22.85
C GLY A 723 40.41 2.84 22.32
N GLN A 724 39.83 3.20 21.17
CA GLN A 724 38.88 2.29 20.51
C GLN A 724 39.61 1.13 19.81
N ASP A 725 39.43 -0.09 20.32
CA ASP A 725 39.91 -1.31 19.68
C ASP A 725 39.10 -1.59 18.40
N TRP A 726 39.65 -1.19 17.25
CA TRP A 726 39.22 -1.78 15.98
C TRP A 726 39.37 -3.30 16.07
N MET A 727 38.48 -4.04 15.40
CA MET A 727 38.48 -5.50 15.46
C MET A 727 39.87 -6.07 15.11
N SER A 728 40.47 -6.78 16.07
CA SER A 728 41.76 -7.46 15.86
C SER A 728 41.62 -8.67 14.95
N ASP A 729 42.73 -9.12 14.35
CA ASP A 729 42.75 -10.34 13.54
C ASP A 729 42.28 -11.56 14.34
N ALA A 730 42.64 -11.64 15.62
CA ALA A 730 42.21 -12.73 16.50
C ALA A 730 40.68 -12.72 16.70
N ALA A 731 40.08 -11.54 16.91
CA ALA A 731 38.63 -11.40 17.03
C ALA A 731 37.91 -11.71 15.70
N ALA A 732 38.47 -11.26 14.58
CA ALA A 732 37.96 -11.56 13.25
C ALA A 732 38.01 -13.06 12.95
N ARG A 733 39.12 -13.74 13.24
CA ARG A 733 39.28 -15.20 13.10
C ARG A 733 38.24 -15.94 13.94
N LYS A 734 38.07 -15.57 15.21
CA LYS A 734 37.06 -16.17 16.11
C LYS A 734 35.64 -16.04 15.57
N LYS A 735 35.29 -14.91 14.95
CA LYS A 735 33.97 -14.71 14.34
C LYS A 735 33.80 -15.55 13.08
N LEU A 736 34.82 -15.61 12.22
CA LEU A 736 34.79 -16.37 10.96
C LEU A 736 34.80 -17.89 11.17
N THR A 737 35.26 -18.38 12.32
CA THR A 737 35.20 -19.80 12.69
C THR A 737 34.02 -20.16 13.59
N ALA A 738 33.06 -19.24 13.79
CA ALA A 738 31.90 -19.51 14.63
C ALA A 738 31.04 -20.65 14.04
N PRO A 739 30.57 -21.62 14.86
CA PRO A 739 29.84 -22.79 14.36
C PRO A 739 28.59 -22.47 13.54
N GLY A 740 27.97 -21.30 13.76
CA GLY A 740 26.78 -20.84 13.04
C GLY A 740 27.00 -20.36 11.61
N LEU A 741 28.25 -20.38 11.10
CA LEU A 741 28.58 -19.90 9.75
C LEU A 741 28.65 -21.00 8.69
N ALA A 742 28.27 -22.24 9.02
CA ALA A 742 28.36 -23.38 8.11
C ALA A 742 27.60 -23.19 6.79
N THR A 743 26.51 -22.41 6.79
CA THR A 743 25.69 -22.12 5.61
C THR A 743 25.95 -20.74 5.01
N VAL A 744 26.88 -19.95 5.57
CA VAL A 744 27.18 -18.58 5.13
C VAL A 744 28.23 -18.61 4.04
N GLU A 745 27.97 -17.90 2.94
CA GLU A 745 28.91 -17.75 1.83
C GLU A 745 29.44 -16.32 1.74
N GLU A 746 28.65 -15.34 2.16
CA GLU A 746 28.96 -13.91 2.02
C GLU A 746 29.27 -13.26 3.37
N ILE A 747 30.33 -12.44 3.40
CA ILE A 747 30.71 -11.63 4.56
C ILE A 747 30.54 -10.15 4.24
N LEU A 748 29.57 -9.51 4.88
CA LEU A 748 29.35 -8.07 4.73
C LEU A 748 30.25 -7.31 5.72
N VAL A 749 31.25 -6.59 5.22
CA VAL A 749 32.16 -5.79 6.05
C VAL A 749 31.64 -4.35 6.11
N MET A 750 31.02 -3.97 7.23
CA MET A 750 30.45 -2.63 7.45
C MET A 750 31.24 -1.86 8.49
N ALA A 751 31.57 -0.60 8.23
CA ALA A 751 32.31 0.21 9.20
C ALA A 751 31.73 1.62 9.31
N GLY A 752 31.99 2.25 10.45
CA GLY A 752 31.83 3.68 10.59
C GLY A 752 32.82 4.41 9.70
N GLU A 753 32.46 5.63 9.32
CA GLU A 753 33.21 6.40 8.33
C GLU A 753 34.31 7.21 9.02
N VAL A 754 35.52 7.15 8.48
CA VAL A 754 36.65 7.97 8.93
C VAL A 754 36.82 9.14 7.98
N HIS A 755 37.07 10.35 8.50
CA HIS A 755 37.23 11.54 7.67
C HIS A 755 38.37 11.35 6.65
N PRO A 756 38.23 11.75 5.37
CA PRO A 756 39.26 11.52 4.35
C PRO A 756 40.64 12.11 4.68
N ALA A 757 40.66 13.23 5.41
CA ALA A 757 41.88 13.88 5.89
C ALA A 757 42.39 13.39 7.26
N ALA A 758 41.77 12.37 7.86
CA ALA A 758 42.19 11.88 9.16
C ALA A 758 43.51 11.08 9.06
N PRO A 759 44.44 11.23 10.03
CA PRO A 759 45.74 10.55 9.99
C PRO A 759 45.61 9.02 10.05
N ASN A 760 44.52 8.49 10.63
CA ASN A 760 44.22 7.06 10.72
C ASN A 760 43.48 6.50 9.49
N ARG A 761 43.16 7.31 8.46
CA ARG A 761 42.39 6.87 7.28
C ARG A 761 43.02 5.67 6.57
N ALA A 762 44.33 5.71 6.33
CA ALA A 762 45.06 4.62 5.68
C ALA A 762 45.01 3.31 6.48
N ALA A 763 45.15 3.41 7.80
CA ALA A 763 45.06 2.27 8.71
C ALA A 763 43.64 1.70 8.75
N TRP A 764 42.61 2.55 8.67
CA TRP A 764 41.21 2.14 8.63
C TRP A 764 40.87 1.36 7.34
N VAL A 765 41.33 1.83 6.17
CA VAL A 765 41.19 1.08 4.91
C VAL A 765 41.93 -0.25 4.96
N GLN A 766 43.17 -0.24 5.49
CA GLN A 766 43.97 -1.46 5.66
C GLN A 766 43.27 -2.45 6.59
N ARG A 767 42.60 -2.00 7.64
CA ARG A 767 41.85 -2.88 8.55
C ARG A 767 40.68 -3.56 7.84
N ALA A 768 39.93 -2.85 7.01
CA ALA A 768 38.88 -3.43 6.20
C ALA A 768 39.44 -4.46 5.21
N GLU A 769 40.55 -4.13 4.54
CA GLU A 769 41.26 -5.02 3.62
C GLU A 769 41.74 -6.31 4.32
N SER A 770 42.38 -6.20 5.48
CA SER A 770 42.84 -7.36 6.25
C SER A 770 41.69 -8.29 6.67
N ILE A 771 40.51 -7.76 6.98
CA ILE A 771 39.32 -8.59 7.28
C ILE A 771 38.79 -9.27 6.03
N CYS A 772 38.79 -8.58 4.88
CA CYS A 772 38.38 -9.18 3.61
C CYS A 772 39.32 -10.31 3.17
N LEU A 773 40.64 -10.09 3.30
CA LEU A 773 41.65 -11.13 3.07
C LEU A 773 41.42 -12.34 3.98
N LEU A 774 41.16 -12.09 5.26
CA LEU A 774 40.88 -13.15 6.21
C LEU A 774 39.59 -13.91 5.85
N ALA A 775 38.53 -13.21 5.46
CA ALA A 775 37.29 -13.85 5.00
C ALA A 775 37.55 -14.76 3.78
N LEU A 776 38.37 -14.31 2.82
CA LEU A 776 38.79 -15.11 1.67
C LEU A 776 39.62 -16.34 2.09
N GLU A 777 40.52 -16.22 3.08
CA GLU A 777 41.29 -17.35 3.63
C GLU A 777 40.37 -18.48 4.15
N TYR A 778 39.25 -18.12 4.79
CA TYR A 778 38.25 -19.07 5.27
C TYR A 778 37.21 -19.47 4.20
N GLY A 779 37.36 -18.98 2.97
CA GLY A 779 36.53 -19.37 1.83
C GLY A 779 35.20 -18.63 1.74
N PHE A 780 35.05 -17.47 2.38
CA PHE A 780 33.89 -16.58 2.23
C PHE A 780 34.12 -15.52 1.14
N LEU A 781 33.03 -14.94 0.66
CA LEU A 781 33.02 -13.83 -0.31
C LEU A 781 32.79 -12.50 0.42
N PRO A 782 33.81 -11.64 0.57
CA PRO A 782 33.65 -10.36 1.26
C PRO A 782 32.99 -9.28 0.40
N HIS A 783 32.17 -8.45 1.05
CA HIS A 783 31.49 -7.29 0.49
C HIS A 783 31.64 -6.09 1.41
N THR A 784 32.37 -5.04 1.02
CA THR A 784 32.57 -3.86 1.88
C THR A 784 31.49 -2.80 1.69
N ASN A 785 30.98 -2.23 2.78
CA ASN A 785 30.19 -0.99 2.80
C ASN A 785 30.70 -0.10 3.94
N ILE A 786 31.75 0.68 3.66
CA ILE A 786 32.49 1.45 4.67
C ILE A 786 32.38 2.98 4.43
N GLY A 787 31.40 3.40 3.63
CA GLY A 787 31.19 4.80 3.27
C GLY A 787 32.05 5.27 2.10
N PRO A 788 32.22 6.60 1.94
CA PRO A 788 32.86 7.13 0.76
C PRO A 788 34.36 6.82 0.69
N LEU A 789 34.85 6.44 -0.48
CA LEU A 789 36.21 5.98 -0.77
C LEU A 789 36.81 6.78 -1.93
N SER A 790 38.12 7.05 -1.87
CA SER A 790 38.87 7.54 -3.03
C SER A 790 38.96 6.47 -4.11
N ARG A 791 39.36 6.88 -5.32
CA ARG A 791 39.58 5.96 -6.43
C ARG A 791 40.66 4.91 -6.10
N GLU A 792 41.74 5.31 -5.44
CA GLU A 792 42.83 4.43 -5.01
C GLU A 792 42.36 3.45 -3.93
N GLU A 793 41.57 3.92 -2.97
CA GLU A 793 40.99 3.09 -1.91
C GLU A 793 40.00 2.05 -2.49
N MET A 794 39.17 2.44 -3.44
CA MET A 794 38.28 1.52 -4.18
C MET A 794 39.08 0.48 -4.97
N GLN A 795 40.16 0.86 -5.65
CA GLN A 795 41.00 -0.08 -6.40
C GLN A 795 41.67 -1.10 -5.49
N ARG A 796 42.16 -0.65 -4.33
CA ARG A 796 42.77 -1.51 -3.31
C ARG A 796 41.76 -2.53 -2.78
N LEU A 797 40.58 -2.06 -2.35
CA LEU A 797 39.54 -2.95 -1.81
C LEU A 797 38.93 -3.87 -2.86
N ALA A 798 38.88 -3.48 -4.14
CA ALA A 798 38.38 -4.33 -5.21
C ALA A 798 39.25 -5.58 -5.45
N ALA A 799 40.53 -5.57 -5.06
CA ALA A 799 41.38 -6.75 -5.14
C ALA A 799 40.99 -7.85 -4.14
N VAL A 800 40.27 -7.48 -3.08
CA VAL A 800 39.92 -8.36 -1.96
C VAL A 800 38.41 -8.44 -1.72
N ASN A 801 37.57 -7.88 -2.60
CA ASN A 801 36.11 -7.88 -2.48
C ASN A 801 35.43 -8.57 -3.66
N ALA A 802 34.32 -9.26 -3.39
CA ALA A 802 33.39 -9.71 -4.40
C ALA A 802 32.50 -8.56 -4.92
N SER A 803 32.07 -7.65 -4.02
CA SER A 803 31.48 -6.37 -4.42
C SER A 803 31.69 -5.28 -3.37
N MET A 804 31.41 -4.02 -3.71
CA MET A 804 31.47 -2.89 -2.79
C MET A 804 30.13 -2.16 -2.79
N GLY A 805 29.53 -2.00 -1.61
CA GLY A 805 28.29 -1.26 -1.40
C GLY A 805 28.53 0.16 -0.92
N LEU A 806 27.56 1.04 -1.17
CA LEU A 806 27.52 2.38 -0.61
C LEU A 806 26.08 2.71 -0.23
N MET A 807 25.85 3.00 1.05
CA MET A 807 24.55 3.50 1.49
C MET A 807 24.38 4.94 0.98
N LEU A 808 23.35 5.15 0.14
CA LEU A 808 22.98 6.45 -0.44
C LEU A 808 21.87 7.16 0.36
N GLU A 809 21.12 6.42 1.19
CA GLU A 809 19.96 6.84 2.00
C GLU A 809 18.86 7.59 1.22
N GLN A 810 19.14 8.79 0.71
CA GLN A 810 18.26 9.58 -0.15
C GLN A 810 19.06 10.46 -1.11
N ALA A 811 18.50 10.77 -2.29
CA ALA A 811 19.16 11.61 -3.29
C ALA A 811 19.11 13.13 -3.00
N ALA A 812 18.47 13.56 -1.90
CA ALA A 812 18.31 14.96 -1.49
C ALA A 812 18.84 15.19 -0.06
N PRO A 813 19.35 16.40 0.29
CA PRO A 813 19.87 16.68 1.62
C PRO A 813 18.81 16.54 2.71
N LEU A 814 19.17 15.93 3.85
CA LEU A 814 18.27 15.73 4.98
C LEU A 814 18.67 16.57 6.20
N PRO A 815 17.71 17.15 6.95
CA PRO A 815 18.00 17.87 8.20
C PRO A 815 18.74 17.02 9.24
N VAL A 816 18.49 15.71 9.27
CA VAL A 816 19.14 14.75 10.17
C VAL A 816 20.62 14.50 9.87
N HIS A 817 21.08 14.94 8.68
CA HIS A 817 22.48 14.86 8.24
C HIS A 817 23.21 16.19 8.35
N ARG A 818 22.63 17.19 9.04
CA ARG A 818 23.25 18.53 9.22
C ARG A 818 24.69 18.45 9.75
N PHE A 819 25.00 17.46 10.58
CA PHE A 819 26.33 17.23 11.15
C PHE A 819 27.00 15.95 10.59
N ALA A 820 26.60 15.52 9.41
CA ALA A 820 27.07 14.30 8.73
C ALA A 820 27.61 14.64 7.32
N PRO A 821 28.77 15.28 7.22
CA PRO A 821 29.26 15.85 5.96
C PRO A 821 29.49 14.82 4.84
N SER A 822 29.86 13.56 5.13
CA SER A 822 29.98 12.53 4.07
C SER A 822 28.66 11.85 3.73
N LYS A 823 27.56 12.20 4.40
CA LYS A 823 26.19 11.77 4.04
C LYS A 823 25.53 12.71 3.02
N GLN A 824 26.24 13.72 2.54
CA GLN A 824 25.74 14.54 1.44
C GLN A 824 25.54 13.70 0.17
N PRO A 825 24.35 13.75 -0.48
CA PRO A 825 24.04 12.92 -1.63
C PRO A 825 25.02 13.10 -2.80
N SER A 826 25.52 14.32 -3.01
CA SER A 826 26.48 14.63 -4.07
C SER A 826 27.76 13.82 -3.97
N ILE A 827 28.31 13.66 -2.76
CA ILE A 827 29.54 12.89 -2.49
C ILE A 827 29.31 11.40 -2.78
N ARG A 828 28.16 10.86 -2.37
CA ARG A 828 27.80 9.44 -2.57
C ARG A 828 27.58 9.11 -4.05
N LEU A 829 26.84 9.97 -4.75
CA LEU A 829 26.56 9.83 -6.17
C LEU A 829 27.84 9.93 -7.00
N ASP A 830 28.79 10.78 -6.60
CA ASP A 830 30.08 10.90 -7.28
C ASP A 830 30.86 9.58 -7.22
N GLN A 831 30.97 8.95 -6.05
CA GLN A 831 31.60 7.63 -5.95
C GLN A 831 30.90 6.56 -6.80
N LEU A 832 29.57 6.50 -6.79
CA LEU A 832 28.82 5.53 -7.61
C LEU A 832 29.11 5.72 -9.11
N ARG A 833 29.23 6.97 -9.57
CA ARG A 833 29.65 7.28 -10.95
C ARG A 833 31.07 6.83 -11.23
N GLN A 834 32.00 7.09 -10.31
CA GLN A 834 33.40 6.68 -10.44
C GLN A 834 33.54 5.14 -10.49
N ALA A 835 32.79 4.41 -9.66
CA ALA A 835 32.76 2.95 -9.64
C ALA A 835 32.16 2.37 -10.93
N SER A 836 31.08 2.98 -11.45
CA SER A 836 30.42 2.57 -12.70
C SER A 836 31.32 2.76 -13.92
N TRP A 837 32.06 3.87 -13.98
CA TRP A 837 33.05 4.11 -15.03
C TRP A 837 34.19 3.07 -14.98
N TRP A 838 34.67 2.73 -13.78
CA TRP A 838 35.74 1.76 -13.60
C TRP A 838 35.33 0.34 -14.01
N ALA A 839 34.12 -0.11 -13.65
CA ALA A 839 33.56 -1.40 -14.07
C ALA A 839 33.40 -1.49 -15.60
N SER A 840 33.07 -0.38 -16.26
CA SER A 840 32.93 -0.29 -17.71
C SER A 840 34.29 -0.28 -18.44
N ALA A 841 35.35 0.25 -17.81
CA ALA A 841 36.68 0.41 -18.41
C ALA A 841 37.61 -0.82 -18.24
N ARG A 842 37.30 -1.77 -17.34
CA ARG A 842 38.09 -3.00 -17.13
C ARG A 842 37.20 -4.24 -17.08
N MET A 843 36.86 -4.78 -18.25
CA MET A 843 36.53 -6.21 -18.36
C MET A 843 37.74 -7.01 -18.89
N PRO A 844 38.58 -7.60 -18.02
CA PRO A 844 39.33 -8.80 -18.36
C PRO A 844 38.54 -10.02 -17.84
N THR A 845 37.67 -10.57 -18.69
CA THR A 845 36.80 -11.73 -18.44
C THR A 845 37.54 -13.08 -18.27
N LYS A 846 38.85 -13.10 -17.97
CA LYS A 846 39.65 -14.34 -17.97
C LYS A 846 40.32 -14.74 -16.65
N GLY A 847 40.32 -13.89 -15.61
CA GLY A 847 40.98 -14.21 -14.33
C GLY A 847 40.13 -14.99 -13.32
N TRP A 848 38.83 -14.70 -13.24
CA TRP A 848 37.97 -15.18 -12.15
C TRP A 848 37.54 -16.65 -12.27
N CYS A 849 37.47 -17.19 -13.49
CA CYS A 849 37.10 -18.61 -13.68
C CYS A 849 38.17 -19.59 -13.18
N ARG A 850 39.43 -19.18 -13.03
CA ARG A 850 40.51 -20.07 -12.54
C ARG A 850 40.49 -20.30 -11.02
N TRP A 851 39.87 -19.40 -10.24
CA TRP A 851 39.84 -19.51 -8.78
C TRP A 851 38.77 -20.50 -8.28
N LYS A 852 37.62 -20.59 -8.97
CA LYS A 852 36.58 -21.60 -8.66
C LYS A 852 37.02 -23.03 -8.95
N SER A 853 37.88 -23.25 -9.94
CA SER A 853 38.37 -24.58 -10.30
C SER A 853 39.39 -25.18 -9.31
N SER A 854 40.11 -24.37 -8.53
CA SER A 854 41.09 -24.90 -7.56
C SER A 854 40.45 -25.31 -6.22
N GLN A 855 39.40 -24.64 -5.76
CA GLN A 855 38.76 -24.98 -4.47
C GLN A 855 37.70 -26.09 -4.55
N ALA A 856 37.10 -26.36 -5.71
CA ALA A 856 36.22 -27.53 -5.87
C ALA A 856 36.97 -28.87 -5.62
N SER A 857 38.30 -28.89 -5.77
CA SER A 857 39.13 -30.04 -5.40
C SER A 857 39.37 -30.19 -3.90
N LEU A 858 39.22 -29.11 -3.11
CA LEU A 858 39.48 -29.12 -1.65
C LEU A 858 38.24 -29.41 -0.80
N ARG A 859 37.03 -29.19 -1.31
CA ARG A 859 35.77 -29.48 -0.59
C ARG A 859 35.16 -30.86 -0.89
N SER A 860 35.62 -31.56 -1.93
CA SER A 860 35.16 -32.92 -2.25
C SER A 860 35.87 -34.02 -1.44
N SER A 861 36.88 -33.69 -0.64
CA SER A 861 37.63 -34.66 0.17
C SER A 861 37.26 -34.69 1.67
N SER A 862 36.27 -33.91 2.14
CA SER A 862 35.96 -33.82 3.58
C SER A 862 34.56 -34.31 4.00
N THR A 863 33.71 -34.82 3.11
CA THR A 863 32.43 -35.48 3.49
C THR A 863 32.61 -36.95 3.88
N SER A 864 33.68 -37.22 4.62
CA SER A 864 33.95 -38.50 5.31
C SER A 864 34.57 -38.16 6.67
N ARG A 865 33.74 -37.68 7.60
CA ARG A 865 33.76 -37.94 9.06
C ARG A 865 32.93 -36.88 9.80
N ARG A 866 31.91 -37.41 10.49
CA ARG A 866 31.04 -36.82 11.52
C ARG A 866 29.92 -35.92 11.07
#